data_AF-A0A7C2L8S1-F1
#
_entry.id   AF-A0A7C2L8S1-F1
#
_cell.length_a   1.000
_cell.length_b   1.000
_cell.length_c   1.000
_cell.angle_alpha   90.00
_cell.angle_beta   90.00
_cell.angle_gamma   90.00
#
_symmetry.space_group_name_H-M   'P 1'
#
loop_
_entity.id
_entity.type
_entity.pdbx_description
1 polymer ?
#
loop_
_entity_poly.entity_id
_entity_poly.type
_entity_poly.pdbx_seq_one_letter_code
_entity_poly.pdbx_strand_id
1 'polypeptide(L)'
;MEAARASQLKAVGASLLALLAVAALLALMNLQEPSVWVETVKTGYYLAETGAFSLWWCEATYKVGRTFPRPPSPQTAKRVSIEAARNEYEPFQLVITPKTSLKRLRLRLEPFKPAEPTPAGAAPVWDEVALVDYVPVRVPTDSWGVVGEYPDPLVPLFRRDRERGEAVAEVEVQIENLQPRRNQPLWITVYVPKGVPKGVYRSSIAVVEAVDANGRPVEPLPAPIPVELRVFGFTLPDDTPLRTAYGVWIDNEWHRLRTPGQFRQVWDLYMQVLRRYRVSPYRPHAYAPIRWEVLGPSLTVDNGVLTLTIDMWQGCAAIVKVRRWNGTREELVEVGRVLPALEQFEREGVGWEGRGIGWPGAGVVKEVRVVERSEERLVLDVTVERLSSQPAHRRFSATVRVTVEAGKPYFAVQLLQITNTDTVRWRVNRYYHLIPPGPRPASLVNAERYGAWLFGDPKNPTTAFGAAGPGFSYSLWVDAAGNPHGDVHRPVGKWLEPNETWAPSGEPALFVFMWDAERWGPLPGFVEDLMGGRVRALPGSAVRVSERAEPEFRYDFSDFDAAMSRYIDEFRFNSFMLDVLPERLGGYERFSPEWTALYKRLMAPILEHLERRGWLKLAYFYWIDEPPPEQYDYVKRGMAALKEAAPGVRRLLTFCYDAAPLPTFYGFVDLWVPVMNLFNEQAARERRALGEEVWWYVCTGPKAPYPNNFIDHPAITHRIRYWMAAQGGPE
;
A
#
# COMPACT_ATOMS: atom_id res chain seq x y z
N MET A 1 -49.98 0.77 -54.71
CA MET A 1 -49.34 1.50 -53.61
C MET A 1 -50.11 1.39 -52.29
N GLU A 2 -51.44 1.20 -52.30
CA GLU A 2 -52.23 0.99 -51.07
C GLU A 2 -52.15 -0.44 -50.50
N ALA A 3 -51.97 -1.48 -51.33
CA ALA A 3 -51.83 -2.86 -50.85
C ALA A 3 -50.55 -3.11 -50.02
N ALA A 4 -49.47 -2.38 -50.30
CA ALA A 4 -48.20 -2.48 -49.56
C ALA A 4 -48.24 -1.75 -48.19
N ARG A 5 -49.07 -0.71 -48.06
CA ARG A 5 -49.30 -0.03 -46.78
C ARG A 5 -50.13 -0.88 -45.81
N ALA A 6 -51.10 -1.62 -46.32
CA ALA A 6 -51.96 -2.49 -45.51
C ALA A 6 -51.21 -3.72 -44.93
N SER A 7 -50.21 -4.26 -45.64
CA SER A 7 -49.40 -5.38 -45.12
C SER A 7 -48.38 -4.94 -44.07
N GLN A 8 -47.78 -3.76 -44.22
CA GLN A 8 -46.88 -3.19 -43.21
C GLN A 8 -47.60 -2.85 -41.91
N LEU A 9 -48.83 -2.31 -41.96
CA LEU A 9 -49.64 -2.02 -40.77
C LEU A 9 -50.06 -3.31 -40.02
N LYS A 10 -50.31 -4.41 -40.73
CA LYS A 10 -50.60 -5.72 -40.10
C LYS A 10 -49.37 -6.35 -39.45
N ALA A 11 -48.18 -6.22 -40.07
CA ALA A 11 -46.92 -6.73 -39.52
C ALA A 11 -46.46 -5.94 -38.27
N VAL A 12 -46.66 -4.62 -38.27
CA VAL A 12 -46.40 -3.75 -37.10
C VAL A 12 -47.38 -4.05 -35.97
N GLY A 13 -48.67 -4.26 -36.28
CA GLY A 13 -49.68 -4.65 -35.29
C GLY A 13 -49.41 -6.01 -34.64
N ALA A 14 -48.99 -7.02 -35.42
CA ALA A 14 -48.62 -8.34 -34.89
C ALA A 14 -47.34 -8.28 -34.02
N SER A 15 -46.37 -7.45 -34.39
CA SER A 15 -45.14 -7.24 -33.60
C SER A 15 -45.41 -6.47 -32.30
N LEU A 16 -46.36 -5.53 -32.30
CA LEU A 16 -46.78 -4.80 -31.09
C LEU A 16 -47.54 -5.70 -30.11
N LEU A 17 -48.38 -6.60 -30.62
CA LEU A 17 -49.08 -7.61 -29.82
C LEU A 17 -48.13 -8.66 -29.23
N ALA A 18 -47.09 -9.07 -29.97
CA ALA A 18 -46.04 -9.94 -29.45
C ALA A 18 -45.20 -9.24 -28.36
N LEU A 19 -44.86 -7.95 -28.54
CA LEU A 19 -44.17 -7.15 -27.51
C LEU A 19 -45.03 -6.95 -26.26
N LEU A 20 -46.34 -6.69 -26.43
CA LEU A 20 -47.28 -6.57 -25.31
C LEU A 20 -47.50 -7.90 -24.60
N ALA A 21 -47.51 -9.03 -25.32
CA ALA A 21 -47.60 -10.36 -24.73
C ALA A 21 -46.31 -10.74 -23.97
N VAL A 22 -45.13 -10.37 -24.47
CA VAL A 22 -43.84 -10.54 -23.77
C VAL A 22 -43.74 -9.59 -22.58
N ALA A 23 -44.20 -8.35 -22.70
CA ALA A 23 -44.26 -7.40 -21.59
C ALA A 23 -45.28 -7.83 -20.51
N ALA A 24 -46.40 -8.45 -20.92
CA ALA A 24 -47.38 -9.04 -20.02
C ALA A 24 -46.85 -10.34 -19.38
N LEU A 25 -46.11 -11.18 -20.11
CA LEU A 25 -45.41 -12.34 -19.55
C LEU A 25 -44.32 -11.90 -18.56
N LEU A 26 -43.55 -10.86 -18.88
CA LEU A 26 -42.57 -10.25 -18.00
C LEU A 26 -43.24 -9.59 -16.78
N ALA A 27 -44.40 -8.97 -16.94
CA ALA A 27 -45.19 -8.41 -15.84
C ALA A 27 -45.84 -9.51 -14.98
N LEU A 28 -46.25 -10.64 -15.56
CA LEU A 28 -46.74 -11.83 -14.85
C LEU A 28 -45.60 -12.61 -14.18
N MET A 29 -44.39 -12.60 -14.74
CA MET A 29 -43.17 -13.09 -14.08
C MET A 29 -42.68 -12.11 -12.99
N ASN A 30 -42.93 -10.80 -13.13
CA ASN A 30 -42.74 -9.77 -12.09
C ASN A 30 -43.89 -9.68 -11.08
N LEU A 31 -44.95 -10.48 -11.23
CA LEU A 31 -45.99 -10.68 -10.23
C LEU A 31 -45.69 -11.91 -9.35
N GLN A 32 -44.43 -12.35 -9.29
CA GLN A 32 -43.94 -12.97 -8.06
C GLN A 32 -43.93 -11.88 -6.99
N GLU A 33 -44.58 -12.15 -5.85
CA GLU A 33 -44.44 -11.33 -4.65
C GLU A 33 -42.98 -10.90 -4.48
N PRO A 34 -42.70 -9.64 -4.08
CA PRO A 34 -41.33 -9.19 -3.86
C PRO A 34 -40.65 -10.25 -3.00
N SER A 35 -39.63 -10.90 -3.58
CA SER A 35 -38.97 -12.06 -3.00
C SER A 35 -38.68 -11.77 -1.55
N VAL A 36 -39.48 -12.41 -0.69
CA VAL A 36 -39.44 -12.27 0.76
C VAL A 36 -38.01 -12.59 1.18
N TRP A 37 -37.42 -11.67 1.93
CA TRP A 37 -36.15 -11.75 2.66
C TRP A 37 -35.35 -13.05 2.51
N VAL A 38 -34.09 -12.87 2.11
CA VAL A 38 -32.98 -13.82 2.20
C VAL A 38 -33.06 -14.62 3.53
N GLU A 39 -33.18 -15.93 3.37
CA GLU A 39 -33.38 -17.00 4.36
C GLU A 39 -34.80 -17.19 4.93
N THR A 40 -35.58 -17.99 4.18
CA THR A 40 -36.70 -18.83 4.61
C THR A 40 -36.26 -19.93 5.59
N VAL A 41 -35.61 -19.57 6.70
CA VAL A 41 -35.45 -20.48 7.85
C VAL A 41 -35.95 -19.77 9.11
N LYS A 42 -36.94 -20.38 9.77
CA LYS A 42 -37.56 -19.95 11.05
C LYS A 42 -36.54 -19.87 12.20
N THR A 43 -35.56 -18.99 12.14
CA THR A 43 -34.37 -19.08 13.01
C THR A 43 -34.28 -17.94 14.00
N GLY A 44 -33.80 -18.29 15.18
CA GLY A 44 -33.87 -17.48 16.40
C GLY A 44 -34.73 -18.15 17.47
N TYR A 45 -34.34 -17.97 18.72
CA TYR A 45 -34.98 -18.60 19.88
C TYR A 45 -35.48 -17.52 20.81
N TYR A 46 -36.78 -17.55 21.10
CA TYR A 46 -37.41 -16.62 22.03
C TYR A 46 -36.84 -16.80 23.45
N LEU A 47 -36.48 -15.70 24.12
CA LEU A 47 -35.94 -15.74 25.48
C LEU A 47 -36.94 -15.20 26.51
N ALA A 48 -37.35 -13.94 26.35
CA ALA A 48 -38.22 -13.26 27.32
C ALA A 48 -38.89 -12.02 26.69
N GLU A 49 -39.89 -11.47 27.37
CA GLU A 49 -40.53 -10.21 26.98
C GLU A 49 -41.07 -9.43 28.18
N THR A 50 -41.21 -8.12 27.98
CA THR A 50 -41.93 -7.19 28.85
C THR A 50 -43.05 -6.52 28.04
N GLY A 51 -43.83 -5.64 28.66
CA GLY A 51 -44.73 -4.75 27.91
C GLY A 51 -44.02 -3.87 26.87
N ALA A 52 -42.73 -3.57 27.05
CA ALA A 52 -42.00 -2.59 26.26
C ALA A 52 -41.02 -3.17 25.24
N PHE A 53 -40.54 -4.41 25.41
CA PHE A 53 -39.61 -5.05 24.47
C PHE A 53 -39.66 -6.58 24.55
N SER A 54 -39.16 -7.25 23.51
CA SER A 54 -38.90 -8.70 23.52
C SER A 54 -37.43 -8.99 23.26
N LEU A 55 -36.96 -10.10 23.81
CA LEU A 55 -35.61 -10.60 23.69
C LEU A 55 -35.61 -12.00 23.08
N TRP A 56 -34.70 -12.20 22.15
CA TRP A 56 -34.45 -13.49 21.50
C TRP A 56 -32.99 -13.57 21.10
N TRP A 57 -32.49 -14.76 20.78
CA TRP A 57 -31.11 -14.93 20.33
C TRP A 57 -31.05 -15.76 19.05
N CYS A 58 -29.94 -15.64 18.34
CA CYS A 58 -29.59 -16.53 17.23
C CYS A 58 -28.08 -16.69 17.13
N GLU A 59 -27.67 -17.69 16.35
CA GLU A 59 -26.29 -18.00 16.04
C GLU A 59 -25.65 -16.86 15.23
N ALA A 60 -24.32 -16.75 15.31
CA ALA A 60 -23.54 -15.72 14.63
C ALA A 60 -23.43 -15.89 13.10
N THR A 61 -24.05 -16.93 12.53
CA THR A 61 -24.07 -17.21 11.09
C THR A 61 -25.24 -16.51 10.37
N TYR A 62 -26.12 -15.83 11.09
CA TYR A 62 -27.31 -15.16 10.57
C TYR A 62 -27.16 -13.64 10.55
N LYS A 63 -27.78 -12.97 9.57
CA LYS A 63 -27.91 -11.51 9.54
C LYS A 63 -29.28 -11.11 10.08
N VAL A 64 -29.30 -10.31 11.14
CA VAL A 64 -30.56 -9.82 11.72
C VAL A 64 -30.89 -8.44 11.13
N GLY A 65 -31.84 -8.40 10.19
CA GLY A 65 -32.36 -7.15 9.65
C GLY A 65 -33.18 -6.35 10.68
N ARG A 66 -33.27 -5.02 10.50
CA ARG A 66 -34.04 -4.12 11.38
C ARG A 66 -35.51 -4.54 11.50
N THR A 67 -36.11 -5.09 10.46
CA THR A 67 -37.52 -5.51 10.41
C THR A 67 -37.70 -7.02 10.33
N PHE A 68 -36.63 -7.79 10.56
CA PHE A 68 -36.65 -9.25 10.52
C PHE A 68 -37.73 -9.81 11.47
N PRO A 69 -38.59 -10.74 11.01
CA PRO A 69 -39.69 -11.25 11.81
C PRO A 69 -39.17 -11.96 13.06
N ARG A 70 -39.82 -11.67 14.20
CA ARG A 70 -39.48 -12.32 15.47
C ARG A 70 -39.84 -13.81 15.45
N PRO A 71 -39.06 -14.68 16.11
CA PRO A 71 -39.47 -16.07 16.29
C PRO A 71 -40.80 -16.15 17.08
N PRO A 72 -41.74 -17.04 16.70
CA PRO A 72 -43.00 -17.19 17.41
C PRO A 72 -42.80 -17.75 18.83
N SER A 73 -43.46 -17.16 19.82
CA SER A 73 -43.58 -17.68 21.21
C SER A 73 -44.62 -18.83 21.23
N PRO A 74 -44.49 -19.97 21.96
CA PRO A 74 -43.52 -20.40 22.97
C PRO A 74 -42.98 -21.85 22.75
N GLN A 75 -42.48 -22.22 21.56
CA GLN A 75 -42.04 -23.62 21.29
C GLN A 75 -40.52 -23.87 21.32
N THR A 76 -39.66 -22.88 21.58
CA THR A 76 -38.20 -23.03 21.52
C THR A 76 -37.42 -22.24 22.60
N ALA A 77 -36.16 -22.65 22.82
CA ALA A 77 -35.31 -22.51 24.02
C ALA A 77 -35.38 -21.21 24.87
N LYS A 78 -35.62 -21.36 26.18
CA LYS A 78 -35.54 -20.28 27.20
C LYS A 78 -34.11 -19.88 27.62
N ARG A 79 -33.09 -20.23 26.82
CA ARG A 79 -31.67 -20.00 27.12
C ARG A 79 -30.84 -19.84 25.85
N VAL A 80 -29.72 -19.12 25.98
CA VAL A 80 -28.63 -19.13 24.98
C VAL A 80 -27.81 -20.40 25.19
N SER A 81 -27.53 -21.14 24.12
CA SER A 81 -26.76 -22.40 24.17
C SER A 81 -25.68 -22.37 23.11
N ILE A 82 -24.41 -22.35 23.54
CA ILE A 82 -23.24 -22.31 22.66
C ILE A 82 -22.23 -23.41 23.03
N GLU A 83 -21.34 -23.76 22.11
CA GLU A 83 -20.30 -24.78 22.33
C GLU A 83 -18.98 -24.26 21.79
N ALA A 84 -17.87 -24.50 22.51
CA ALA A 84 -16.55 -24.04 22.10
C ALA A 84 -15.44 -24.95 22.63
N ALA A 85 -14.35 -25.06 21.87
CA ALA A 85 -13.10 -25.66 22.29
C ALA A 85 -12.31 -24.72 23.18
N ARG A 86 -11.28 -25.23 23.85
CA ARG A 86 -10.34 -24.37 24.56
C ARG A 86 -9.53 -23.56 23.56
N ASN A 87 -9.20 -22.32 23.92
CA ASN A 87 -8.58 -21.31 23.08
C ASN A 87 -9.44 -20.79 21.91
N GLU A 88 -10.75 -21.08 21.92
CA GLU A 88 -11.71 -20.63 20.90
C GLU A 88 -12.46 -19.38 21.34
N TYR A 89 -12.95 -18.63 20.35
CA TYR A 89 -13.86 -17.50 20.51
C TYR A 89 -15.19 -17.84 19.86
N GLU A 90 -16.25 -17.91 20.65
CA GLU A 90 -17.58 -18.29 20.18
C GLU A 90 -18.57 -17.11 20.35
N PRO A 91 -19.02 -16.51 19.23
CA PRO A 91 -20.00 -15.44 19.25
C PRO A 91 -21.45 -15.92 19.09
N PHE A 92 -22.38 -15.14 19.64
CA PHE A 92 -23.82 -15.23 19.36
C PHE A 92 -24.44 -13.84 19.30
N GLN A 93 -25.70 -13.75 18.85
CA GLN A 93 -26.45 -12.49 18.81
C GLN A 93 -27.57 -12.50 19.83
N LEU A 94 -27.58 -11.52 20.76
CA LEU A 94 -28.74 -11.20 21.59
C LEU A 94 -29.51 -10.06 20.91
N VAL A 95 -30.76 -10.29 20.55
CA VAL A 95 -31.56 -9.32 19.80
C VAL A 95 -32.61 -8.69 20.70
N ILE A 96 -32.58 -7.36 20.78
CA ILE A 96 -33.62 -6.56 21.41
C ILE A 96 -34.61 -6.10 20.33
N THR A 97 -35.88 -6.45 20.49
CA THR A 97 -36.96 -5.89 19.65
C THR A 97 -37.88 -5.05 20.54
N PRO A 98 -37.74 -3.71 20.53
CA PRO A 98 -38.62 -2.84 21.28
C PRO A 98 -40.05 -2.91 20.72
N LYS A 99 -41.04 -2.93 21.61
CA LYS A 99 -42.47 -2.74 21.30
C LYS A 99 -42.84 -1.26 21.39
N THR A 100 -42.20 -0.54 22.32
CA THR A 100 -42.26 0.91 22.48
C THR A 100 -40.87 1.50 22.31
N SER A 101 -40.78 2.83 22.16
CA SER A 101 -39.48 3.52 22.13
C SER A 101 -38.77 3.42 23.48
N LEU A 102 -37.50 3.02 23.49
CA LEU A 102 -36.65 2.99 24.67
C LEU A 102 -35.55 4.04 24.53
N LYS A 103 -35.43 4.91 25.53
CA LYS A 103 -34.33 5.88 25.59
C LYS A 103 -33.02 5.18 25.93
N ARG A 104 -33.07 4.21 26.85
CA ARG A 104 -31.89 3.50 27.36
C ARG A 104 -32.24 2.08 27.80
N LEU A 105 -31.32 1.15 27.56
CA LEU A 105 -31.30 -0.20 28.11
C LEU A 105 -29.88 -0.50 28.61
N ARG A 106 -29.73 -0.89 29.87
CA ARG A 106 -28.45 -1.34 30.45
C ARG A 106 -28.50 -2.83 30.76
N LEU A 107 -27.48 -3.55 30.29
CA LEU A 107 -27.33 -4.98 30.47
C LEU A 107 -26.07 -5.27 31.28
N ARG A 108 -26.17 -6.20 32.23
CA ARG A 108 -25.03 -6.74 32.97
C ARG A 108 -24.86 -8.21 32.63
N LEU A 109 -23.65 -8.59 32.23
CA LEU A 109 -23.27 -9.97 31.93
C LEU A 109 -22.50 -10.53 33.13
N GLU A 110 -23.07 -11.54 33.78
CA GLU A 110 -22.49 -12.16 34.97
C GLU A 110 -21.29 -13.06 34.62
N PRO A 111 -20.33 -13.31 35.53
CA PRO A 111 -19.24 -14.26 35.28
C PRO A 111 -19.74 -15.70 35.05
N PHE A 112 -19.02 -16.46 34.22
CA PHE A 112 -19.32 -17.88 34.05
C PHE A 112 -18.95 -18.69 35.30
N LYS A 113 -19.83 -19.61 35.69
CA LYS A 113 -19.62 -20.57 36.76
C LYS A 113 -19.80 -21.99 36.22
N PRO A 114 -18.99 -22.96 36.63
CA PRO A 114 -19.17 -24.33 36.19
C PRO A 114 -20.48 -24.89 36.76
N ALA A 115 -21.22 -25.67 35.96
CA ALA A 115 -22.48 -26.29 36.39
C ALA A 115 -22.25 -27.40 37.44
N GLU A 116 -21.07 -27.99 37.43
CA GLU A 116 -20.58 -28.96 38.41
C GLU A 116 -19.25 -28.46 39.02
N PRO A 117 -18.89 -28.85 40.25
CA PRO A 117 -17.60 -28.47 40.83
C PRO A 117 -16.43 -28.92 39.95
N THR A 118 -15.53 -28.00 39.59
CA THR A 118 -14.32 -28.28 38.82
C THR A 118 -13.07 -27.88 39.65
N PRO A 119 -11.93 -28.58 39.50
CA PRO A 119 -10.68 -28.19 40.15
C PRO A 119 -10.29 -26.75 39.78
N ALA A 120 -9.93 -25.97 40.81
CA ALA A 120 -9.68 -24.53 40.84
C ALA A 120 -9.71 -23.70 39.53
N GLY A 121 -10.71 -22.81 39.44
CA GLY A 121 -10.52 -21.38 39.14
C GLY A 121 -10.67 -20.90 37.70
N ALA A 122 -10.44 -21.73 36.68
CA ALA A 122 -10.54 -21.31 35.28
C ALA A 122 -11.97 -21.43 34.75
N ALA A 123 -12.51 -20.32 34.25
CA ALA A 123 -13.82 -20.26 33.61
C ALA A 123 -13.73 -19.56 32.24
N PRO A 124 -14.68 -19.80 31.33
CA PRO A 124 -14.89 -18.96 30.17
C PRO A 124 -15.12 -17.50 30.58
N VAL A 125 -14.79 -16.57 29.69
CA VAL A 125 -14.87 -15.13 29.96
C VAL A 125 -15.51 -14.39 28.79
N TRP A 126 -16.23 -13.32 29.09
CA TRP A 126 -16.70 -12.38 28.07
C TRP A 126 -15.51 -11.69 27.41
N ASP A 127 -15.44 -11.73 26.07
CA ASP A 127 -14.36 -11.11 25.30
C ASP A 127 -14.79 -9.80 24.63
N GLU A 128 -16.02 -9.75 24.12
CA GLU A 128 -16.52 -8.58 23.40
C GLU A 128 -18.05 -8.52 23.45
N VAL A 129 -18.58 -7.31 23.57
CA VAL A 129 -19.99 -6.98 23.32
C VAL A 129 -20.00 -5.81 22.35
N ALA A 130 -20.52 -6.03 21.16
CA ALA A 130 -20.63 -5.01 20.13
C ALA A 130 -22.08 -4.73 19.75
N LEU A 131 -22.42 -3.47 19.59
CA LEU A 131 -23.64 -3.02 18.96
C LEU A 131 -23.56 -3.31 17.46
N VAL A 132 -24.57 -3.97 16.91
CA VAL A 132 -24.68 -4.15 15.46
C VAL A 132 -25.31 -2.90 14.85
N ASP A 133 -24.54 -2.14 14.09
CA ASP A 133 -25.02 -0.99 13.33
C ASP A 133 -25.35 -1.36 11.88
N TYR A 134 -25.96 -0.44 11.13
CA TYR A 134 -26.57 -0.76 9.85
C TYR A 134 -26.15 0.20 8.73
N VAL A 135 -25.80 -0.38 7.57
CA VAL A 135 -25.50 0.35 6.34
C VAL A 135 -26.64 0.19 5.34
N PRO A 136 -27.13 1.27 4.71
CA PRO A 136 -28.17 1.19 3.69
C PRO A 136 -27.60 0.70 2.35
N VAL A 137 -28.01 -0.49 1.91
CA VAL A 137 -27.75 -1.02 0.58
C VAL A 137 -28.89 -0.61 -0.34
N ARG A 138 -28.57 0.19 -1.36
CA ARG A 138 -29.54 0.70 -2.37
C ARG A 138 -29.48 -0.04 -3.70
N VAL A 139 -28.35 -0.69 -3.98
CA VAL A 139 -28.12 -1.47 -5.19
C VAL A 139 -27.60 -2.82 -4.73
N PRO A 140 -28.39 -3.89 -4.86
CA PRO A 140 -27.95 -5.24 -4.55
C PRO A 140 -26.78 -5.67 -5.44
N THR A 141 -25.86 -6.45 -4.89
CA THR A 141 -24.72 -7.01 -5.60
C THR A 141 -25.16 -7.99 -6.69
N ASP A 142 -26.10 -8.88 -6.36
CA ASP A 142 -26.63 -9.96 -7.21
C ASP A 142 -27.95 -10.54 -6.63
N SER A 143 -28.35 -11.74 -7.08
CA SER A 143 -29.59 -12.41 -6.69
C SER A 143 -29.67 -12.85 -5.23
N TRP A 144 -28.56 -12.82 -4.47
CA TRP A 144 -28.58 -13.02 -3.02
C TRP A 144 -28.75 -11.72 -2.24
N GLY A 145 -28.52 -10.56 -2.88
CA GLY A 145 -28.71 -9.25 -2.26
C GLY A 145 -30.14 -8.74 -2.43
N VAL A 146 -30.58 -7.87 -1.51
CA VAL A 146 -31.82 -7.10 -1.62
C VAL A 146 -31.58 -5.65 -1.16
N VAL A 147 -32.47 -4.72 -1.52
CA VAL A 147 -32.39 -3.35 -1.01
C VAL A 147 -32.81 -3.35 0.47
N GLY A 148 -32.00 -2.76 1.34
CA GLY A 148 -32.30 -2.74 2.77
C GLY A 148 -31.18 -2.21 3.66
N GLU A 149 -31.42 -2.25 4.96
CA GLU A 149 -30.43 -1.93 5.99
C GLU A 149 -29.72 -3.21 6.42
N TYR A 150 -28.41 -3.31 6.16
CA TYR A 150 -27.62 -4.50 6.45
C TYR A 150 -26.79 -4.36 7.73
N PRO A 151 -26.74 -5.41 8.59
CA PRO A 151 -26.11 -5.37 9.91
C PRO A 151 -24.57 -5.47 9.85
N ASP A 152 -23.92 -4.39 9.46
CA ASP A 152 -22.45 -4.20 9.41
C ASP A 152 -22.21 -2.69 9.42
N PRO A 153 -21.50 -2.09 10.41
CA PRO A 153 -20.44 -2.69 11.23
C PRO A 153 -20.81 -3.19 12.64
N LEU A 154 -19.85 -3.89 13.27
CA LEU A 154 -19.84 -4.17 14.71
C LEU A 154 -19.14 -3.03 15.48
N VAL A 155 -19.90 -2.27 16.27
CA VAL A 155 -19.42 -1.14 17.08
C VAL A 155 -19.20 -1.59 18.53
N PRO A 156 -17.96 -1.63 19.06
CA PRO A 156 -17.70 -2.17 20.39
C PRO A 156 -18.33 -1.32 21.50
N LEU A 157 -19.11 -1.96 22.38
CA LEU A 157 -19.57 -1.38 23.65
C LEU A 157 -18.68 -1.83 24.81
N PHE A 158 -18.15 -3.04 24.72
CA PHE A 158 -17.15 -3.60 25.62
C PHE A 158 -16.18 -4.46 24.82
N ARG A 159 -14.88 -4.36 25.13
CA ARG A 159 -13.85 -5.22 24.53
C ARG A 159 -12.78 -5.50 25.57
N ARG A 160 -12.52 -6.78 25.84
CA ARG A 160 -11.45 -7.21 26.74
C ARG A 160 -10.10 -6.84 26.16
N ASP A 161 -9.25 -6.22 26.98
CA ASP A 161 -7.83 -6.07 26.67
C ASP A 161 -7.16 -7.44 26.79
N ARG A 162 -6.76 -8.01 25.64
CA ARG A 162 -6.12 -9.33 25.58
C ARG A 162 -4.65 -9.28 26.00
N GLU A 163 -4.03 -8.10 26.06
CA GLU A 163 -2.61 -7.92 26.37
C GLU A 163 -2.38 -7.71 27.87
N ARG A 164 -3.27 -6.98 28.54
CA ARG A 164 -3.18 -6.76 30.00
C ARG A 164 -3.52 -7.98 30.85
N GLY A 165 -4.20 -8.98 30.30
CA GLY A 165 -4.52 -10.23 31.00
C GLY A 165 -5.46 -10.07 32.20
N GLU A 166 -6.13 -8.93 32.34
CA GLU A 166 -6.96 -8.62 33.49
C GLU A 166 -8.26 -9.45 33.49
N ALA A 167 -8.59 -10.02 34.65
CA ALA A 167 -9.88 -10.61 34.90
C ALA A 167 -10.94 -9.50 34.99
N VAL A 168 -11.86 -9.44 34.03
CA VAL A 168 -12.97 -8.49 34.07
C VAL A 168 -14.02 -9.05 35.02
N ALA A 169 -14.14 -8.45 36.21
CA ALA A 169 -15.04 -8.92 37.25
C ALA A 169 -16.53 -8.76 36.88
N GLU A 170 -16.87 -7.68 36.16
CA GLU A 170 -18.24 -7.39 35.73
C GLU A 170 -18.22 -6.69 34.35
N VAL A 171 -19.14 -7.08 33.47
CA VAL A 171 -19.34 -6.43 32.16
C VAL A 171 -20.73 -5.81 32.13
N GLU A 172 -20.80 -4.48 32.12
CA GLU A 172 -22.04 -3.73 31.92
C GLU A 172 -21.96 -2.94 30.62
N VAL A 173 -23.02 -2.99 29.82
CA VAL A 173 -23.13 -2.25 28.55
C VAL A 173 -24.43 -1.46 28.51
N GLN A 174 -24.37 -0.29 27.86
CA GLN A 174 -25.51 0.59 27.67
C GLN A 174 -25.84 0.73 26.19
N ILE A 175 -27.13 0.70 25.89
CA ILE A 175 -27.68 0.91 24.54
C ILE A 175 -28.69 2.03 24.64
N GLU A 176 -28.68 2.94 23.66
CA GLU A 176 -29.55 4.11 23.66
C GLU A 176 -30.38 4.20 22.39
N ASN A 177 -31.47 4.96 22.47
CA ASN A 177 -32.31 5.34 21.32
C ASN A 177 -32.88 4.16 20.51
N LEU A 178 -33.41 3.14 21.19
CA LEU A 178 -34.00 1.98 20.52
C LEU A 178 -35.41 2.31 20.04
N GLN A 179 -35.65 2.09 18.75
CA GLN A 179 -36.91 2.42 18.08
C GLN A 179 -37.92 1.26 18.13
N PRO A 180 -39.23 1.55 18.24
CA PRO A 180 -40.25 0.53 18.29
C PRO A 180 -40.30 -0.27 17.00
N ARG A 181 -40.46 -1.59 17.13
CA ARG A 181 -40.54 -2.58 16.06
C ARG A 181 -39.29 -2.67 15.18
N ARG A 182 -38.14 -2.19 15.68
CA ARG A 182 -36.84 -2.33 15.01
C ARG A 182 -35.90 -3.18 15.85
N ASN A 183 -35.40 -4.28 15.29
CA ASN A 183 -34.39 -5.10 15.94
C ASN A 183 -33.12 -4.29 16.18
N GLN A 184 -32.53 -4.51 17.34
CA GLN A 184 -31.20 -4.03 17.72
C GLN A 184 -30.41 -5.24 18.27
N PRO A 185 -29.60 -5.89 17.43
CA PRO A 185 -28.73 -6.97 17.87
C PRO A 185 -27.53 -6.43 18.64
N LEU A 186 -27.09 -7.25 19.60
CA LEU A 186 -25.77 -7.20 20.20
C LEU A 186 -25.01 -8.47 19.79
N TRP A 187 -23.82 -8.29 19.26
CA TRP A 187 -22.87 -9.37 19.00
C TRP A 187 -22.03 -9.61 20.26
N ILE A 188 -22.21 -10.77 20.90
CA ILE A 188 -21.57 -11.11 22.16
C ILE A 188 -20.62 -12.28 21.93
N THR A 189 -19.34 -12.10 22.26
CA THR A 189 -18.28 -13.10 22.07
C THR A 189 -17.79 -13.63 23.42
N VAL A 190 -17.77 -14.96 23.56
CA VAL A 190 -17.14 -15.65 24.69
C VAL A 190 -15.77 -16.18 24.27
N TYR A 191 -14.78 -16.06 25.14
CA TYR A 191 -13.48 -16.73 24.97
C TYR A 191 -13.35 -17.85 26.01
N VAL A 192 -12.82 -19.00 25.58
CA VAL A 192 -12.48 -20.11 26.48
C VAL A 192 -10.97 -20.18 26.65
N PRO A 193 -10.39 -19.73 27.78
CA PRO A 193 -8.97 -19.89 28.04
C PRO A 193 -8.50 -21.35 27.98
N LYS A 194 -7.24 -21.57 27.59
CA LYS A 194 -6.63 -22.92 27.43
C LYS A 194 -6.76 -23.83 28.65
N GLY A 195 -6.70 -23.25 29.85
CA GLY A 195 -6.74 -23.98 31.11
C GLY A 195 -8.14 -24.39 31.58
N VAL A 196 -9.21 -23.93 30.90
CA VAL A 196 -10.59 -24.21 31.33
C VAL A 196 -10.90 -25.71 31.21
N PRO A 197 -11.31 -26.39 32.30
CA PRO A 197 -11.74 -27.78 32.25
C PRO A 197 -12.88 -28.01 31.25
N LYS A 198 -12.97 -29.25 30.71
CA LYS A 198 -14.12 -29.63 29.89
C LYS A 198 -15.37 -29.66 30.78
N GLY A 199 -16.53 -29.30 30.24
CA GLY A 199 -17.77 -29.35 30.99
C GLY A 199 -18.76 -28.27 30.57
N VAL A 200 -19.82 -28.13 31.35
CA VAL A 200 -20.86 -27.12 31.13
C VAL A 200 -20.64 -25.94 32.08
N TYR A 201 -20.64 -24.74 31.53
CA TYR A 201 -20.53 -23.48 32.25
C TYR A 201 -21.79 -22.65 32.03
N ARG A 202 -22.22 -21.95 33.08
CA ARG A 202 -23.44 -21.14 33.08
C ARG A 202 -23.12 -19.71 33.47
N SER A 203 -23.79 -18.78 32.81
CA SER A 203 -23.82 -17.36 33.13
C SER A 203 -25.25 -16.85 32.93
N SER A 204 -25.48 -15.57 33.22
CA SER A 204 -26.73 -14.89 32.89
C SER A 204 -26.50 -13.45 32.45
N ILE A 205 -27.43 -12.94 31.64
CA ILE A 205 -27.49 -11.55 31.22
C ILE A 205 -28.71 -10.90 31.88
N ALA A 206 -28.47 -9.93 32.75
CA ALA A 206 -29.51 -9.20 33.45
C ALA A 206 -29.79 -7.87 32.77
N VAL A 207 -31.07 -7.51 32.64
CA VAL A 207 -31.47 -6.13 32.35
C VAL A 207 -31.48 -5.38 33.68
N VAL A 208 -30.46 -4.55 33.91
CA VAL A 208 -30.32 -3.81 35.18
C VAL A 208 -31.07 -2.49 35.17
N GLU A 209 -31.29 -1.91 33.99
CA GLU A 209 -32.12 -0.71 33.81
C GLU A 209 -32.75 -0.70 32.41
N ALA A 210 -34.01 -0.27 32.33
CA ALA A 210 -34.67 0.05 31.07
C ALA A 210 -35.50 1.33 31.26
N VAL A 211 -35.35 2.29 30.34
CA VAL A 211 -35.99 3.61 30.42
C VAL A 211 -36.74 3.89 29.12
N ASP A 212 -38.01 4.26 29.23
CA ASP A 212 -38.85 4.65 28.09
C ASP A 212 -38.44 6.01 27.51
N ALA A 213 -39.05 6.41 26.39
CA ALA A 213 -38.79 7.70 25.76
C ALA A 213 -39.05 8.92 26.67
N ASN A 214 -39.90 8.79 27.69
CA ASN A 214 -40.26 9.86 28.63
C ASN A 214 -39.38 9.88 29.89
N GLY A 215 -38.36 9.01 29.97
CA GLY A 215 -37.50 8.93 31.15
C GLY A 215 -38.08 8.08 32.29
N ARG A 216 -39.15 7.32 32.06
CA ARG A 216 -39.77 6.47 33.08
C ARG A 216 -39.17 5.07 33.07
N PRO A 217 -38.96 4.45 34.26
CA PRO A 217 -38.55 3.05 34.33
C PRO A 217 -39.55 2.13 33.63
N VAL A 218 -39.04 1.20 32.85
CA VAL A 218 -39.81 0.13 32.23
C VAL A 218 -39.86 -1.07 33.19
N GLU A 219 -40.95 -1.85 33.11
CA GLU A 219 -41.11 -3.08 33.89
C GLU A 219 -39.88 -4.02 33.72
N PRO A 220 -39.29 -4.51 34.83
CA PRO A 220 -38.13 -5.39 34.76
C PRO A 220 -38.52 -6.76 34.22
N LEU A 221 -37.54 -7.48 33.68
CA LEU A 221 -37.74 -8.90 33.37
C LEU A 221 -37.90 -9.71 34.67
N PRO A 222 -38.72 -10.78 34.66
CA PRO A 222 -38.94 -11.61 35.84
C PRO A 222 -37.69 -12.40 36.27
N ALA A 223 -36.77 -12.66 35.35
CA ALA A 223 -35.51 -13.34 35.61
C ALA A 223 -34.42 -12.91 34.60
N PRO A 224 -33.13 -13.00 34.96
CA PRO A 224 -32.03 -12.87 34.01
C PRO A 224 -32.09 -13.93 32.90
N ILE A 225 -31.53 -13.59 31.74
CA ILE A 225 -31.44 -14.48 30.58
C ILE A 225 -30.34 -15.52 30.84
N PRO A 226 -30.63 -16.82 30.89
CA PRO A 226 -29.60 -17.83 31.11
C PRO A 226 -28.77 -18.07 29.85
N VAL A 227 -27.44 -18.21 30.05
CA VAL A 227 -26.46 -18.56 29.02
C VAL A 227 -25.75 -19.84 29.46
N GLU A 228 -25.72 -20.84 28.58
CA GLU A 228 -25.01 -22.11 28.79
C GLU A 228 -23.95 -22.29 27.70
N LEU A 229 -22.73 -22.61 28.13
CA LEU A 229 -21.59 -22.91 27.25
C LEU A 229 -21.05 -24.30 27.57
N ARG A 230 -21.02 -25.17 26.57
CA ARG A 230 -20.29 -26.45 26.64
C ARG A 230 -18.84 -26.25 26.17
N VAL A 231 -17.89 -26.62 27.03
CA VAL A 231 -16.46 -26.62 26.71
C VAL A 231 -16.00 -28.02 26.31
N PHE A 232 -15.46 -28.15 25.09
CA PHE A 232 -14.90 -29.42 24.61
C PHE A 232 -13.59 -29.80 25.30
N GLY A 233 -13.23 -31.09 25.23
CA GLY A 233 -12.03 -31.66 25.86
C GLY A 233 -10.70 -31.43 25.13
N PHE A 234 -10.68 -30.64 24.05
CA PHE A 234 -9.50 -30.36 23.24
C PHE A 234 -9.21 -28.86 23.17
N THR A 235 -7.99 -28.51 22.77
CA THR A 235 -7.48 -27.14 22.73
C THR A 235 -7.05 -26.78 21.31
N LEU A 236 -7.55 -25.67 20.79
CA LEU A 236 -7.12 -25.11 19.51
C LEU A 236 -5.73 -24.47 19.63
N PRO A 237 -4.89 -24.56 18.59
CA PRO A 237 -3.57 -23.94 18.57
C PRO A 237 -3.65 -22.40 18.67
N ASP A 238 -2.55 -21.78 19.08
CA ASP A 238 -2.39 -20.32 19.04
C ASP A 238 -2.28 -19.81 17.62
N ASP A 239 -1.51 -20.55 16.82
CA ASP A 239 -1.28 -20.24 15.42
C ASP A 239 -2.42 -20.78 14.55
N THR A 240 -2.74 -20.05 13.49
CA THR A 240 -3.69 -20.52 12.47
C THR A 240 -2.90 -21.23 11.36
N PRO A 241 -3.12 -22.54 11.14
CA PRO A 241 -2.44 -23.27 10.06
C PRO A 241 -2.88 -22.78 8.68
N LEU A 242 -4.11 -22.26 8.58
CA LEU A 242 -4.63 -21.64 7.36
C LEU A 242 -3.83 -20.38 7.01
N ARG A 243 -3.15 -20.42 5.87
CA ARG A 243 -2.52 -19.22 5.29
C ARG A 243 -3.59 -18.25 4.87
N THR A 244 -3.43 -17.00 5.29
CA THR A 244 -4.26 -15.90 4.84
C THR A 244 -3.35 -14.80 4.32
N ALA A 245 -3.91 -13.98 3.46
CA ALA A 245 -3.20 -12.92 2.79
C ALA A 245 -4.29 -11.90 2.43
N TYR A 246 -4.42 -10.84 3.24
CA TYR A 246 -5.51 -9.87 3.12
C TYR A 246 -4.97 -8.50 2.69
N GLY A 247 -5.63 -7.90 1.69
CA GLY A 247 -5.33 -6.54 1.27
C GLY A 247 -5.88 -5.54 2.28
N VAL A 248 -5.00 -4.71 2.86
CA VAL A 248 -5.40 -3.69 3.83
C VAL A 248 -4.59 -2.42 3.60
N TRP A 249 -5.27 -1.28 3.68
CA TRP A 249 -4.70 0.05 3.49
C TRP A 249 -5.33 1.00 4.51
N ILE A 250 -4.55 1.94 5.03
CA ILE A 250 -5.11 3.03 5.85
C ILE A 250 -5.47 4.20 4.93
N ASP A 251 -6.63 4.80 5.20
CA ASP A 251 -7.02 6.05 4.56
C ASP A 251 -6.46 7.23 5.38
N ASN A 252 -5.33 7.77 4.91
CA ASN A 252 -4.65 8.88 5.58
C ASN A 252 -5.48 10.16 5.62
N GLU A 253 -6.36 10.38 4.63
CA GLU A 253 -7.21 11.57 4.58
C GLU A 253 -8.33 11.46 5.60
N TRP A 254 -9.00 10.31 5.64
CA TRP A 254 -10.06 10.03 6.60
C TRP A 254 -9.56 10.12 8.05
N HIS A 255 -8.41 9.51 8.34
CA HIS A 255 -7.76 9.56 9.65
C HIS A 255 -7.04 10.90 9.93
N ARG A 256 -6.96 11.80 8.94
CA ARG A 256 -6.25 13.09 9.02
C ARG A 256 -4.78 12.98 9.42
N LEU A 257 -4.12 11.92 8.99
CA LEU A 257 -2.71 11.65 9.27
C LEU A 257 -1.83 12.51 8.36
N ARG A 258 -0.69 13.00 8.87
CA ARG A 258 0.20 13.92 8.16
C ARG A 258 1.67 13.54 8.23
N THR A 259 2.05 12.66 9.15
CA THR A 259 3.46 12.32 9.39
C THR A 259 3.70 10.81 9.31
N PRO A 260 4.91 10.37 8.91
CA PRO A 260 5.26 8.95 8.92
C PRO A 260 5.08 8.26 10.29
N GLY A 261 5.31 8.98 11.38
CA GLY A 261 5.07 8.48 12.74
C GLY A 261 3.59 8.16 12.99
N GLN A 262 2.68 9.06 12.57
CA GLN A 262 1.24 8.83 12.65
C GLN A 262 0.80 7.65 11.77
N PHE A 263 1.35 7.53 10.56
CA PHE A 263 1.05 6.40 9.67
C PHE A 263 1.41 5.07 10.33
N ARG A 264 2.61 4.96 10.92
CA ARG A 264 3.04 3.75 11.63
C ARG A 264 2.16 3.42 12.83
N GLN A 265 1.76 4.43 13.61
CA GLN A 265 0.89 4.23 14.77
C GLN A 265 -0.49 3.69 14.36
N VAL A 266 -1.13 4.30 13.37
CA VAL A 266 -2.45 3.84 12.89
C VAL A 266 -2.34 2.50 12.18
N TRP A 267 -1.26 2.27 11.44
CA TRP A 267 -0.99 0.97 10.84
C TRP A 267 -0.87 -0.15 11.88
N ASP A 268 -0.15 0.08 12.99
CA ASP A 268 -0.05 -0.91 14.08
C ASP A 268 -1.44 -1.24 14.67
N LEU A 269 -2.34 -0.25 14.80
CA LEU A 269 -3.73 -0.51 15.23
C LEU A 269 -4.47 -1.44 14.25
N TYR A 270 -4.27 -1.27 12.94
CA TYR A 270 -4.84 -2.19 11.94
C TYR A 270 -4.22 -3.58 12.05
N MET A 271 -2.90 -3.69 12.28
CA MET A 271 -2.23 -4.97 12.50
C MET A 271 -2.72 -5.66 13.78
N GLN A 272 -2.98 -4.91 14.86
CA GLN A 272 -3.58 -5.44 16.09
C GLN A 272 -4.98 -6.02 15.85
N VAL A 273 -5.80 -5.35 15.02
CA VAL A 273 -7.11 -5.89 14.59
C VAL A 273 -6.93 -7.18 13.81
N LEU A 274 -6.03 -7.21 12.82
CA LEU A 274 -5.77 -8.43 12.05
C LEU A 274 -5.27 -9.59 12.93
N ARG A 275 -4.35 -9.32 13.86
CA ARG A 275 -3.90 -10.27 14.88
C ARG A 275 -5.06 -10.78 15.72
N ARG A 276 -5.95 -9.89 16.19
CA ARG A 276 -7.12 -10.25 17.01
C ARG A 276 -8.00 -11.29 16.33
N TYR A 277 -8.14 -11.22 15.00
CA TYR A 277 -8.93 -12.14 14.18
C TYR A 277 -8.09 -13.19 13.44
N ARG A 278 -6.79 -13.30 13.76
CA ARG A 278 -5.82 -14.25 13.18
C ARG A 278 -5.77 -14.22 11.64
N VAL A 279 -5.84 -13.02 11.07
CA VAL A 279 -5.71 -12.76 9.63
C VAL A 279 -4.32 -12.19 9.35
N SER A 280 -3.63 -12.70 8.34
CA SER A 280 -2.35 -12.16 7.89
C SER A 280 -2.56 -11.21 6.71
N PRO A 281 -1.99 -9.99 6.72
CA PRO A 281 -2.06 -9.07 5.59
C PRO A 281 -1.02 -9.40 4.53
N TYR A 282 -1.21 -8.91 3.29
CA TYR A 282 -0.20 -8.99 2.24
C TYR A 282 1.11 -8.28 2.63
N ARG A 283 1.02 -7.09 3.22
CA ARG A 283 2.18 -6.21 3.45
C ARG A 283 2.25 -5.71 4.88
N PRO A 284 2.45 -6.55 5.91
CA PRO A 284 2.55 -6.09 7.29
C PRO A 284 3.63 -5.01 7.49
N HIS A 285 4.68 -5.01 6.66
CA HIS A 285 5.77 -4.04 6.65
C HIS A 285 5.52 -2.81 5.74
N ALA A 286 4.29 -2.52 5.32
CA ALA A 286 4.00 -1.42 4.37
C ALA A 286 4.59 -0.05 4.77
N TYR A 287 4.68 0.25 6.07
CA TYR A 287 5.26 1.49 6.61
C TYR A 287 6.66 1.32 7.21
N ALA A 288 7.29 0.17 6.95
CA ALA A 288 8.64 -0.18 7.37
C ALA A 288 9.31 -1.10 6.33
N PRO A 289 9.43 -0.66 5.05
CA PRO A 289 10.03 -1.48 4.00
C PRO A 289 11.52 -1.69 4.26
N ILE A 290 12.10 -2.73 3.65
CA ILE A 290 13.56 -2.88 3.57
C ILE A 290 14.10 -1.68 2.81
N ARG A 291 14.95 -0.89 3.45
CA ARG A 291 15.64 0.21 2.77
C ARG A 291 16.91 -0.33 2.13
N TRP A 292 17.11 0.03 0.87
CA TRP A 292 18.32 -0.30 0.15
C TRP A 292 18.68 0.83 -0.80
N GLU A 293 19.98 0.95 -1.08
CA GLU A 293 20.54 1.90 -2.04
C GLU A 293 21.55 1.16 -2.89
N VAL A 294 21.60 1.53 -4.18
CA VAL A 294 22.61 1.01 -5.10
C VAL A 294 23.39 2.17 -5.65
N LEU A 295 24.69 2.16 -5.38
CA LEU A 295 25.63 3.12 -5.91
C LEU A 295 26.31 2.49 -7.12
N GLY A 296 26.25 3.16 -8.28
CA GLY A 296 26.79 2.61 -9.52
C GLY A 296 28.31 2.65 -9.56
N PRO A 297 28.93 2.10 -10.61
CA PRO A 297 30.30 2.45 -10.94
C PRO A 297 30.43 3.97 -10.96
N SER A 298 31.55 4.52 -10.49
CA SER A 298 31.67 5.97 -10.37
C SER A 298 33.11 6.45 -10.50
N LEU A 299 33.26 7.68 -10.98
CA LEU A 299 34.50 8.43 -10.92
C LEU A 299 34.34 9.57 -9.90
N THR A 300 35.24 9.64 -8.93
CA THR A 300 35.27 10.68 -7.91
C THR A 300 36.48 11.58 -8.12
N VAL A 301 36.24 12.89 -8.14
CA VAL A 301 37.26 13.94 -8.28
C VAL A 301 37.29 14.78 -7.02
N ASP A 302 38.41 14.79 -6.31
CA ASP A 302 38.65 15.68 -5.17
C ASP A 302 39.68 16.73 -5.57
N ASN A 303 39.31 18.01 -5.50
CA ASN A 303 40.22 19.12 -5.82
C ASN A 303 40.81 19.80 -4.59
N GLY A 304 40.58 19.27 -3.38
CA GLY A 304 40.98 19.87 -2.11
C GLY A 304 39.93 20.78 -1.47
N VAL A 305 38.89 21.19 -2.21
CA VAL A 305 37.76 21.99 -1.70
C VAL A 305 36.43 21.27 -1.92
N LEU A 306 36.20 20.82 -3.15
CA LEU A 306 35.03 20.10 -3.62
C LEU A 306 35.40 18.65 -3.92
N THR A 307 34.43 17.77 -3.70
CA THR A 307 34.46 16.39 -4.19
C THR A 307 33.31 16.18 -5.15
N LEU A 308 33.59 15.92 -6.42
CA LEU A 308 32.60 15.62 -7.45
C LEU A 308 32.50 14.10 -7.62
N THR A 309 31.30 13.55 -7.61
CA THR A 309 31.06 12.14 -7.95
C THR A 309 30.24 12.07 -9.23
N ILE A 310 30.76 11.37 -10.24
CA ILE A 310 30.04 11.02 -11.47
C ILE A 310 29.64 9.56 -11.32
N ASP A 311 28.39 9.31 -10.95
CA ASP A 311 27.84 7.95 -10.79
C ASP A 311 27.22 7.51 -12.11
N MET A 312 27.67 6.39 -12.65
CA MET A 312 27.26 5.91 -13.97
C MET A 312 25.77 5.60 -14.05
N TRP A 313 25.12 5.37 -12.91
CA TRP A 313 23.71 5.03 -12.82
C TRP A 313 22.83 6.18 -12.36
N GLN A 314 23.40 7.36 -12.16
CA GLN A 314 22.65 8.59 -11.93
C GLN A 314 22.95 9.52 -13.10
N GLY A 315 21.94 9.96 -13.87
CA GLY A 315 22.11 10.85 -15.03
C GLY A 315 22.62 12.27 -14.73
N CYS A 316 23.30 12.47 -13.60
CA CYS A 316 23.94 13.72 -13.22
C CYS A 316 25.35 13.80 -13.80
N ALA A 317 25.70 14.96 -14.34
CA ALA A 317 27.07 15.23 -14.80
C ALA A 317 28.07 15.39 -13.64
N ALA A 318 27.57 15.76 -12.45
CA ALA A 318 28.33 15.76 -11.21
C ALA A 318 27.39 15.80 -10.00
N ILE A 319 27.66 14.98 -9.00
CA ILE A 319 27.12 15.09 -7.64
C ILE A 319 28.18 15.82 -6.81
N VAL A 320 27.83 16.96 -6.22
CA VAL A 320 28.77 17.84 -5.52
C VAL A 320 28.74 17.54 -4.03
N LYS A 321 29.90 17.26 -3.46
CA LYS A 321 30.10 16.99 -2.03
C LYS A 321 31.18 17.88 -1.45
N VAL A 322 31.07 18.17 -0.17
CA VAL A 322 32.10 18.91 0.60
C VAL A 322 32.42 18.15 1.88
N ARG A 323 33.67 18.29 2.34
CA ARG A 323 34.06 17.75 3.64
C ARG A 323 33.52 18.64 4.76
N ARG A 324 32.87 18.04 5.75
CA ARG A 324 32.40 18.72 6.97
C ARG A 324 32.76 17.90 8.20
N TRP A 325 33.18 18.58 9.25
CA TRP A 325 33.34 17.98 10.57
C TRP A 325 31.97 17.81 11.24
N ASN A 326 31.65 16.60 11.68
CA ASN A 326 30.39 16.31 12.35
C ASN A 326 30.49 16.27 13.89
N GLY A 327 31.64 16.66 14.47
CA GLY A 327 31.93 16.56 15.90
C GLY A 327 32.87 15.41 16.27
N THR A 328 32.94 14.36 15.44
CA THR A 328 33.76 13.15 15.72
C THR A 328 34.72 12.79 14.60
N ARG A 329 34.29 12.99 13.34
CA ARG A 329 35.10 12.75 12.15
C ARG A 329 34.71 13.73 11.06
N GLU A 330 35.59 13.82 10.07
CA GLU A 330 35.28 14.51 8.82
C GLU A 330 34.45 13.58 7.91
N GLU A 331 33.41 14.11 7.29
CA GLU A 331 32.47 13.38 6.45
C GLU A 331 32.18 14.14 5.15
N LEU A 332 31.97 13.39 4.06
CA LEU A 332 31.56 13.97 2.78
C LEU A 332 30.04 14.15 2.76
N VAL A 333 29.61 15.40 2.71
CA VAL A 333 28.19 15.78 2.67
C VAL A 333 27.84 16.24 1.27
N GLU A 334 26.78 15.66 0.70
CA GLU A 334 26.21 16.13 -0.58
C GLU A 334 25.55 17.49 -0.43
N VAL A 335 25.88 18.40 -1.33
CA VAL A 335 25.45 19.81 -1.31
C VAL A 335 24.72 20.24 -2.59
N GLY A 336 24.56 19.34 -3.55
CA GLY A 336 23.77 19.57 -4.76
C GLY A 336 24.26 18.75 -5.94
N ARG A 337 23.58 18.85 -7.07
CA ARG A 337 23.93 18.08 -8.28
C ARG A 337 23.75 18.90 -9.54
N VAL A 338 24.48 18.52 -10.58
CA VAL A 338 24.34 19.06 -11.93
C VAL A 338 23.63 18.06 -12.80
N LEU A 339 22.42 18.41 -13.25
CA LEU A 339 21.60 17.56 -14.12
C LEU A 339 21.49 18.20 -15.51
N PRO A 340 22.01 17.55 -16.55
CA PRO A 340 21.62 17.88 -17.92
C PRO A 340 20.16 17.43 -18.12
N ALA A 341 19.23 18.35 -17.84
CA ALA A 341 17.80 18.21 -18.14
C ALA A 341 17.44 19.17 -19.28
N LEU A 342 16.46 18.76 -20.10
CA LEU A 342 16.03 19.49 -21.27
C LEU A 342 14.54 19.80 -21.16
N GLU A 343 14.14 21.05 -21.40
CA GLU A 343 12.72 21.34 -21.60
C GLU A 343 12.33 20.98 -23.04
N GLN A 344 11.46 19.96 -23.19
CA GLN A 344 11.16 19.32 -24.47
C GLN A 344 9.67 19.29 -24.81
N PHE A 345 9.37 19.47 -26.11
CA PHE A 345 8.02 19.48 -26.67
C PHE A 345 8.00 18.68 -27.98
N GLU A 346 6.97 17.86 -28.19
CA GLU A 346 6.73 17.17 -29.46
C GLU A 346 5.89 18.00 -30.43
N ARG A 347 4.96 18.78 -29.86
CA ARG A 347 4.05 19.72 -30.49
C ARG A 347 3.48 20.65 -29.42
N GLU A 348 2.96 21.81 -29.81
CA GLU A 348 2.24 22.70 -28.89
C GLU A 348 1.07 21.93 -28.23
N GLY A 349 0.92 22.06 -26.90
CA GLY A 349 -0.16 21.42 -26.14
C GLY A 349 0.17 20.15 -25.34
N VAL A 350 1.40 19.60 -25.39
CA VAL A 350 1.77 18.31 -24.75
C VAL A 350 2.82 18.49 -23.66
N GLY A 351 2.45 18.41 -22.37
CA GLY A 351 3.34 18.61 -21.20
C GLY A 351 2.55 18.94 -19.94
N TRP A 352 3.19 19.49 -18.91
CA TRP A 352 2.57 19.97 -17.67
C TRP A 352 1.35 20.84 -17.97
N GLU A 353 0.17 20.41 -17.48
CA GLU A 353 -1.13 21.06 -17.72
C GLU A 353 -1.47 21.32 -19.20
N GLY A 354 -0.92 20.52 -20.13
CA GLY A 354 -1.09 20.75 -21.57
C GLY A 354 -0.41 22.03 -22.07
N ARG A 355 0.47 22.66 -21.27
CA ARG A 355 1.23 23.86 -21.66
C ARG A 355 2.47 23.54 -22.47
N GLY A 356 2.74 22.26 -22.69
CA GLY A 356 3.93 21.80 -23.40
C GLY A 356 5.19 21.64 -22.53
N ILE A 357 5.18 22.13 -21.30
CA ILE A 357 6.38 22.24 -20.45
C ILE A 357 6.69 20.88 -19.79
N GLY A 358 7.94 20.41 -19.83
CA GLY A 358 8.38 19.21 -19.11
C GLY A 358 9.87 19.30 -18.76
N TRP A 359 10.31 18.62 -17.69
CA TRP A 359 11.71 18.62 -17.24
C TRP A 359 12.32 17.21 -17.25
N PRO A 360 12.34 16.51 -18.40
CA PRO A 360 13.00 15.20 -18.48
C PRO A 360 14.51 15.32 -18.22
N GLY A 361 14.93 14.84 -17.05
CA GLY A 361 16.34 14.61 -16.74
C GLY A 361 16.89 13.39 -17.45
N ALA A 362 18.21 13.37 -17.65
CA ALA A 362 18.94 12.15 -17.99
C ALA A 362 18.82 11.12 -16.85
N GLY A 363 18.85 9.84 -17.23
CA GLY A 363 18.72 8.72 -16.30
C GLY A 363 20.06 8.07 -15.93
N VAL A 364 21.04 8.08 -16.84
CA VAL A 364 22.34 7.43 -16.66
C VAL A 364 23.48 8.29 -17.23
N VAL A 365 24.70 8.05 -16.78
CA VAL A 365 25.91 8.49 -17.51
C VAL A 365 26.34 7.32 -18.38
N LYS A 366 26.39 7.54 -19.69
CA LYS A 366 26.84 6.54 -20.66
C LYS A 366 28.36 6.43 -20.70
N GLU A 367 29.04 7.57 -20.63
CA GLU A 367 30.49 7.63 -20.81
C GLU A 367 31.08 8.83 -20.06
N VAL A 368 32.29 8.62 -19.53
CA VAL A 368 33.16 9.70 -19.02
C VAL A 368 34.50 9.59 -19.75
N ARG A 369 34.83 10.59 -20.56
CA ARG A 369 36.10 10.67 -21.29
C ARG A 369 37.01 11.71 -20.63
N VAL A 370 38.21 11.28 -20.24
CA VAL A 370 39.25 12.21 -19.76
C VAL A 370 39.87 12.93 -20.96
N VAL A 371 39.75 14.25 -21.00
CA VAL A 371 40.32 15.12 -22.05
C VAL A 371 41.69 15.65 -21.63
N GLU A 372 41.83 16.03 -20.36
CA GLU A 372 43.06 16.58 -19.77
C GLU A 372 43.14 16.09 -18.32
N ARG A 373 44.33 15.69 -17.85
CA ARG A 373 44.56 15.28 -16.47
C ARG A 373 45.96 15.69 -16.01
N SER A 374 46.01 16.52 -14.97
CA SER A 374 47.20 16.89 -14.21
C SER A 374 46.85 17.05 -12.72
N GLU A 375 47.83 17.32 -11.88
CA GLU A 375 47.58 17.66 -10.47
C GLU A 375 46.90 19.03 -10.30
N GLU A 376 47.00 19.92 -11.29
CA GLU A 376 46.42 21.27 -11.24
C GLU A 376 45.02 21.33 -11.86
N ARG A 377 44.73 20.45 -12.83
CA ARG A 377 43.53 20.56 -13.65
C ARG A 377 43.07 19.21 -14.22
N LEU A 378 41.76 19.03 -14.28
CA LEU A 378 41.10 17.89 -14.89
C LEU A 378 39.96 18.38 -15.78
N VAL A 379 39.92 17.87 -17.01
CA VAL A 379 38.83 18.13 -17.96
C VAL A 379 38.21 16.79 -18.37
N LEU A 380 36.90 16.68 -18.16
CA LEU A 380 36.11 15.48 -18.47
C LEU A 380 35.01 15.83 -19.45
N ASP A 381 34.79 15.00 -20.46
CA ASP A 381 33.56 15.02 -21.26
C ASP A 381 32.65 13.92 -20.73
N VAL A 382 31.50 14.31 -20.18
CA VAL A 382 30.51 13.42 -19.57
C VAL A 382 29.29 13.34 -20.47
N THR A 383 29.03 12.16 -21.01
CA THR A 383 27.86 11.90 -21.85
C THR A 383 26.77 11.25 -21.02
N VAL A 384 25.61 11.90 -20.89
CA VAL A 384 24.44 11.41 -20.19
C VAL A 384 23.33 11.03 -21.15
N GLU A 385 22.49 10.07 -20.76
CA GLU A 385 21.37 9.62 -21.57
C GLU A 385 20.06 9.51 -20.80
N ARG A 386 18.98 9.89 -21.48
CA ARG A 386 17.62 9.50 -21.09
C ARG A 386 17.19 8.31 -21.94
N LEU A 387 16.94 7.18 -21.28
CA LEU A 387 16.69 5.90 -21.94
C LEU A 387 15.21 5.63 -22.25
N SER A 388 14.29 6.29 -21.54
CA SER A 388 12.85 6.08 -21.73
C SER A 388 12.19 7.21 -22.53
N SER A 389 11.24 6.82 -23.38
CA SER A 389 10.39 7.73 -24.14
C SER A 389 8.97 7.66 -23.59
N GLN A 390 8.46 8.76 -23.07
CA GLN A 390 7.04 8.97 -22.74
C GLN A 390 6.58 10.29 -23.38
N PRO A 391 5.27 10.52 -23.57
CA PRO A 391 4.77 11.84 -23.97
C PRO A 391 5.34 12.94 -23.07
N ALA A 392 5.84 14.03 -23.69
CA ALA A 392 6.60 15.14 -23.09
C ALA A 392 7.99 14.79 -22.50
N HIS A 393 8.40 13.53 -22.49
CA HIS A 393 9.68 13.07 -21.93
C HIS A 393 10.44 12.20 -22.94
N ARG A 394 11.17 12.82 -23.87
CA ARG A 394 11.79 12.11 -25.00
C ARG A 394 13.23 11.71 -24.75
N ARG A 395 13.66 10.65 -25.42
CA ARG A 395 15.02 10.13 -25.33
C ARG A 395 16.00 11.13 -25.93
N PHE A 396 17.10 11.33 -25.23
CA PHE A 396 18.20 12.18 -25.69
C PHE A 396 19.53 11.68 -25.15
N SER A 397 20.59 12.07 -25.84
CA SER A 397 21.96 12.03 -25.32
C SER A 397 22.50 13.45 -25.25
N ALA A 398 23.21 13.80 -24.18
CA ALA A 398 23.85 15.10 -24.04
C ALA A 398 25.27 14.93 -23.52
N THR A 399 26.23 15.60 -24.14
CA THR A 399 27.62 15.62 -23.67
C THR A 399 27.92 16.98 -23.08
N VAL A 400 28.41 17.00 -21.84
CA VAL A 400 28.88 18.20 -21.16
C VAL A 400 30.36 18.07 -20.78
N ARG A 401 31.10 19.17 -20.88
CA ARG A 401 32.47 19.27 -20.41
C ARG A 401 32.49 19.76 -18.97
N VAL A 402 33.09 18.98 -18.08
CA VAL A 402 33.33 19.34 -16.67
C VAL A 402 34.82 19.67 -16.52
N THR A 403 35.12 20.90 -16.11
CA THR A 403 36.50 21.35 -15.84
C THR A 403 36.66 21.62 -14.36
N VAL A 404 37.63 20.94 -13.75
CA VAL A 404 37.95 21.02 -12.32
C VAL A 404 39.39 21.49 -12.18
N GLU A 405 39.61 22.48 -11.33
CA GLU A 405 40.94 23.01 -11.02
C GLU A 405 41.25 22.80 -9.53
N ALA A 406 42.51 22.53 -9.21
CA ALA A 406 42.97 22.32 -7.85
C ALA A 406 42.71 23.56 -6.97
N GLY A 407 42.18 23.32 -5.76
CA GLY A 407 42.00 24.34 -4.73
C GLY A 407 40.94 25.40 -5.03
N LYS A 408 40.23 25.32 -6.15
CA LYS A 408 39.15 26.26 -6.49
C LYS A 408 37.84 25.84 -5.82
N PRO A 409 37.04 26.78 -5.30
CA PRO A 409 35.71 26.52 -4.75
C PRO A 409 34.62 26.32 -5.81
N TYR A 410 34.99 26.08 -7.06
CA TYR A 410 34.06 25.93 -8.19
C TYR A 410 34.59 24.94 -9.21
N PHE A 411 33.70 24.51 -10.10
CA PHE A 411 34.03 23.81 -11.33
C PHE A 411 33.17 24.38 -12.47
N ALA A 412 33.65 24.27 -13.70
CA ALA A 412 32.93 24.76 -14.87
C ALA A 412 32.24 23.59 -15.58
N VAL A 413 31.01 23.83 -16.06
CA VAL A 413 30.26 22.88 -16.88
C VAL A 413 29.81 23.57 -18.16
N GLN A 414 30.10 22.95 -19.30
CA GLN A 414 29.79 23.52 -20.62
C GLN A 414 29.08 22.46 -21.46
N LEU A 415 27.98 22.83 -22.13
CA LEU A 415 27.34 21.94 -23.09
C LEU A 415 28.19 21.83 -24.36
N LEU A 416 28.45 20.60 -24.80
CA LEU A 416 29.14 20.34 -26.06
C LEU A 416 28.17 19.96 -27.18
N GLN A 417 27.23 19.05 -26.89
CA GLN A 417 26.25 18.60 -27.86
C GLN A 417 25.01 17.97 -27.21
N ILE A 418 23.91 17.95 -27.97
CA ILE A 418 22.68 17.22 -27.68
C ILE A 418 22.27 16.45 -28.94
N THR A 419 21.94 15.17 -28.77
CA THR A 419 21.44 14.30 -29.84
C THR A 419 20.01 13.85 -29.52
N ASN A 420 19.12 13.93 -30.50
CA ASN A 420 17.82 13.27 -30.43
C ASN A 420 17.99 11.77 -30.68
N THR A 421 17.90 10.97 -29.62
CA THR A 421 17.97 9.50 -29.69
C THR A 421 16.59 8.85 -29.70
N ASP A 422 15.52 9.65 -29.83
CA ASP A 422 14.16 9.19 -29.94
C ASP A 422 13.73 9.01 -31.41
N THR A 423 12.59 8.34 -31.61
CA THR A 423 11.98 8.16 -32.93
C THR A 423 11.07 9.32 -33.31
N VAL A 424 10.83 10.25 -32.39
CA VAL A 424 9.96 11.41 -32.55
C VAL A 424 10.82 12.67 -32.52
N ARG A 425 10.57 13.61 -33.44
CA ARG A 425 11.20 14.93 -33.40
C ARG A 425 10.75 15.70 -32.16
N TRP A 426 11.64 16.50 -31.57
CA TRP A 426 11.29 17.36 -30.45
C TRP A 426 12.15 18.62 -30.42
N ARG A 427 11.69 19.65 -29.71
CA ARG A 427 12.39 20.92 -29.56
C ARG A 427 13.09 21.01 -28.20
N VAL A 428 14.38 21.34 -28.17
CA VAL A 428 15.06 21.80 -26.94
C VAL A 428 14.79 23.29 -26.74
N ASN A 429 13.99 23.63 -25.74
CA ASN A 429 13.72 25.02 -25.38
C ASN A 429 14.71 25.55 -24.35
N ARG A 430 15.06 24.70 -23.37
CA ARG A 430 16.01 25.03 -22.30
C ARG A 430 16.88 23.82 -22.03
N TYR A 431 18.11 24.05 -21.59
CA TYR A 431 18.94 23.00 -21.04
C TYR A 431 19.61 23.45 -19.74
N TYR A 432 20.10 22.44 -19.00
CA TYR A 432 20.77 22.55 -17.71
C TYR A 432 19.78 22.76 -16.55
N HIS A 433 19.98 22.03 -15.45
CA HIS A 433 19.26 22.19 -14.20
C HIS A 433 20.23 21.96 -13.02
N LEU A 434 20.15 22.85 -12.02
CA LEU A 434 20.89 22.70 -10.77
C LEU A 434 19.96 22.02 -9.75
N ILE A 435 20.25 20.77 -9.42
CA ILE A 435 19.47 20.07 -8.40
C ILE A 435 19.81 20.70 -7.04
N PRO A 436 18.78 21.04 -6.24
CA PRO A 436 18.96 21.73 -4.99
C PRO A 436 19.83 20.96 -3.98
N PRO A 437 20.41 21.68 -3.01
CA PRO A 437 21.12 21.08 -1.88
C PRO A 437 20.17 20.22 -1.04
N GLY A 438 20.71 19.14 -0.44
CA GLY A 438 19.96 18.32 0.53
C GLY A 438 19.53 19.10 1.79
N PRO A 439 20.39 19.95 2.39
CA PRO A 439 20.01 20.82 3.49
C PRO A 439 19.07 21.96 3.07
N ARG A 440 18.14 22.33 3.96
CA ARG A 440 17.27 23.51 3.75
C ARG A 440 18.10 24.80 3.80
N PRO A 441 17.95 25.69 2.81
CA PRO A 441 18.62 26.98 2.82
C PRO A 441 17.97 27.95 3.81
N ALA A 442 18.77 28.87 4.35
CA ALA A 442 18.32 29.95 5.23
C ALA A 442 17.73 31.12 4.44
N SER A 443 18.30 31.40 3.26
CA SER A 443 17.84 32.40 2.30
C SER A 443 18.35 32.03 0.89
N LEU A 444 17.97 32.80 -0.13
CA LEU A 444 18.39 32.58 -1.51
C LEU A 444 18.60 33.90 -2.24
N VAL A 445 19.36 33.85 -3.33
CA VAL A 445 19.60 35.00 -4.21
C VAL A 445 19.38 34.60 -5.68
N ASN A 446 18.63 35.43 -6.40
CA ASN A 446 18.46 35.37 -7.86
C ASN A 446 18.92 36.71 -8.43
N ALA A 447 20.12 36.76 -8.99
CA ALA A 447 20.69 37.93 -9.63
C ALA A 447 20.82 37.70 -11.15
N GLU A 448 21.14 38.77 -11.89
CA GLU A 448 21.27 38.72 -13.36
C GLU A 448 22.33 37.70 -13.82
N ARG A 449 23.40 37.52 -13.05
CA ARG A 449 24.58 36.72 -13.45
C ARG A 449 24.84 35.49 -12.59
N TYR A 450 24.10 35.31 -11.51
CA TYR A 450 24.24 34.18 -10.61
C TYR A 450 22.98 33.94 -9.79
N GLY A 451 22.85 32.71 -9.30
CA GLY A 451 21.88 32.36 -8.27
C GLY A 451 22.52 31.41 -7.26
N ALA A 452 22.17 31.57 -5.98
CA ALA A 452 22.66 30.68 -4.93
C ALA A 452 21.66 30.48 -3.80
N TRP A 453 21.70 29.29 -3.21
CA TRP A 453 21.12 29.00 -1.92
C TRP A 453 22.13 29.35 -0.82
N LEU A 454 21.68 30.10 0.18
CA LEU A 454 22.52 30.62 1.26
C LEU A 454 22.23 29.86 2.54
N PHE A 455 23.27 29.49 3.29
CA PHE A 455 23.18 28.72 4.52
C PHE A 455 23.83 29.46 5.70
N GLY A 456 23.45 29.07 6.91
CA GLY A 456 23.86 29.73 8.14
C GLY A 456 22.78 30.70 8.63
N ASP A 457 23.19 31.86 9.14
CA ASP A 457 22.25 32.90 9.56
C ASP A 457 21.60 33.57 8.32
N PRO A 458 20.27 33.74 8.27
CA PRO A 458 19.60 34.33 7.11
C PRO A 458 20.05 35.77 6.78
N LYS A 459 20.46 36.54 7.79
CA LYS A 459 20.96 37.91 7.65
C LYS A 459 22.46 37.95 7.36
N ASN A 460 23.20 36.98 7.88
CA ASN A 460 24.65 36.85 7.72
C ASN A 460 25.02 35.42 7.28
N PRO A 461 24.74 35.06 6.01
CA PRO A 461 25.02 33.72 5.53
C PRO A 461 26.52 33.47 5.48
N THR A 462 26.93 32.27 5.89
CA THR A 462 28.35 31.89 5.98
C THR A 462 28.80 31.02 4.83
N THR A 463 27.88 30.28 4.20
CA THR A 463 28.17 29.45 3.03
C THR A 463 27.05 29.51 2.01
N ALA A 464 27.35 29.18 0.76
CA ALA A 464 26.34 29.10 -0.30
C ALA A 464 26.67 28.06 -1.35
N PHE A 465 25.64 27.41 -1.89
CA PHE A 465 25.76 26.57 -3.09
C PHE A 465 25.02 27.26 -4.23
N GLY A 466 25.70 27.45 -5.36
CA GLY A 466 25.12 28.22 -6.45
C GLY A 466 25.81 28.02 -7.78
N ALA A 467 25.33 28.78 -8.76
CA ALA A 467 25.92 28.82 -10.07
C ALA A 467 25.99 30.25 -10.61
N ALA A 468 27.01 30.54 -11.40
CA ALA A 468 27.23 31.82 -12.06
C ALA A 468 27.71 31.60 -13.49
N GLY A 469 27.36 32.50 -14.40
CA GLY A 469 27.68 32.34 -15.82
C GLY A 469 26.83 33.26 -16.69
N PRO A 470 27.39 33.73 -17.82
CA PRO A 470 26.65 34.60 -18.73
C PRO A 470 25.65 33.79 -19.55
N GLY A 471 24.50 34.39 -19.87
CA GLY A 471 23.48 33.79 -20.74
C GLY A 471 22.57 32.75 -20.07
N PHE A 472 22.78 32.45 -18.78
CA PHE A 472 21.88 31.59 -18.00
C PHE A 472 20.84 32.43 -17.23
N SER A 473 19.68 31.84 -17.01
CA SER A 473 18.63 32.37 -16.14
C SER A 473 18.65 31.64 -14.80
N TYR A 474 18.41 32.39 -13.71
CA TYR A 474 18.46 31.89 -12.34
C TYR A 474 17.11 32.11 -11.66
N SER A 475 16.43 31.01 -11.34
CA SER A 475 15.13 31.04 -10.65
C SER A 475 15.11 30.01 -9.52
N LEU A 476 15.61 30.43 -8.37
CA LEU A 476 15.67 29.66 -7.12
C LEU A 476 14.48 30.04 -6.24
N TRP A 477 13.82 29.04 -5.65
CA TRP A 477 12.66 29.24 -4.79
C TRP A 477 12.52 28.12 -3.76
N VAL A 478 11.59 28.28 -2.81
CA VAL A 478 11.28 27.28 -1.77
C VAL A 478 9.77 27.06 -1.78
N ASP A 479 9.34 25.80 -1.79
CA ASP A 479 7.92 25.46 -1.78
C ASP A 479 7.27 25.62 -0.39
N ALA A 480 5.95 25.44 -0.31
CA ALA A 480 5.21 25.55 0.94
C ALA A 480 5.63 24.51 2.01
N ALA A 481 6.25 23.40 1.60
CA ALA A 481 6.78 22.38 2.50
C ALA A 481 8.23 22.68 2.95
N GLY A 482 8.81 23.77 2.47
CA GLY A 482 10.17 24.19 2.80
C GLY A 482 11.24 23.48 1.97
N ASN A 483 10.89 22.85 0.84
CA ASN A 483 11.86 22.21 -0.03
C ASN A 483 12.43 23.24 -1.03
N PRO A 484 13.76 23.31 -1.18
CA PRO A 484 14.39 24.16 -2.18
C PRO A 484 14.17 23.63 -3.60
N HIS A 485 14.04 24.55 -4.55
CA HIS A 485 13.93 24.30 -5.98
C HIS A 485 14.85 25.26 -6.74
N GLY A 486 15.39 24.83 -7.88
CA GLY A 486 16.40 25.59 -8.61
C GLY A 486 16.33 25.42 -10.12
N ASP A 487 15.67 26.37 -10.79
CA ASP A 487 15.62 26.42 -12.25
C ASP A 487 16.74 27.32 -12.78
N VAL A 488 17.95 26.75 -12.83
CA VAL A 488 19.11 27.37 -13.51
C VAL A 488 19.24 26.79 -14.91
N HIS A 489 18.94 27.58 -15.92
CA HIS A 489 18.81 27.08 -17.29
C HIS A 489 19.32 28.06 -18.35
N ARG A 490 19.61 27.53 -19.54
CA ARG A 490 19.98 28.29 -20.73
C ARG A 490 18.87 28.18 -21.80
N PRO A 491 18.29 29.29 -22.28
CA PRO A 491 17.31 29.23 -23.37
C PRO A 491 17.97 28.93 -24.73
N VAL A 492 17.34 28.07 -25.54
CA VAL A 492 17.84 27.62 -26.85
C VAL A 492 16.77 27.79 -27.93
N GLY A 493 15.74 26.93 -27.93
CA GLY A 493 14.66 26.92 -28.92
C GLY A 493 14.97 26.17 -30.23
N LYS A 494 15.76 25.10 -30.21
CA LYS A 494 16.20 24.33 -31.40
C LYS A 494 15.37 23.05 -31.59
N TRP A 495 14.87 22.80 -32.80
CA TRP A 495 14.26 21.53 -33.18
C TRP A 495 15.35 20.51 -33.55
N LEU A 496 15.15 19.26 -33.14
CA LEU A 496 15.98 18.11 -33.50
C LEU A 496 15.12 17.00 -34.10
N GLU A 497 15.40 16.66 -35.34
CA GLU A 497 14.85 15.46 -35.99
C GLU A 497 15.47 14.19 -35.38
N PRO A 498 14.84 13.00 -35.53
CA PRO A 498 15.40 11.74 -35.05
C PRO A 498 16.84 11.54 -35.54
N ASN A 499 17.76 11.23 -34.61
CA ASN A 499 19.20 11.11 -34.82
C ASN A 499 19.96 12.41 -35.16
N GLU A 500 19.30 13.57 -35.20
CA GLU A 500 19.98 14.86 -35.36
C GLU A 500 20.78 15.21 -34.11
N THR A 501 22.01 15.69 -34.32
CA THR A 501 22.88 16.22 -33.25
C THR A 501 23.06 17.71 -33.42
N TRP A 502 22.82 18.46 -32.35
CA TRP A 502 23.14 19.87 -32.24
C TRP A 502 24.36 20.06 -31.36
N ALA A 503 25.43 20.63 -31.94
CA ALA A 503 26.66 20.98 -31.26
C ALA A 503 26.91 22.49 -31.43
N PRO A 504 26.49 23.34 -30.48
CA PRO A 504 26.65 24.78 -30.63
C PRO A 504 28.12 25.20 -30.55
N SER A 505 28.54 26.11 -31.44
CA SER A 505 29.84 26.76 -31.34
C SER A 505 29.80 27.87 -30.30
N GLY A 506 30.66 27.78 -29.28
CA GLY A 506 30.87 28.86 -28.32
C GLY A 506 29.80 28.99 -27.22
N GLU A 507 29.11 27.92 -26.83
CA GLU A 507 28.24 28.02 -25.63
C GLU A 507 29.05 28.36 -24.37
N PRO A 508 28.52 29.20 -23.47
CA PRO A 508 29.23 29.62 -22.28
C PRO A 508 29.30 28.46 -21.27
N ALA A 509 30.34 28.49 -20.44
CA ALA A 509 30.42 27.64 -19.28
C ALA A 509 29.55 28.22 -18.14
N LEU A 510 28.89 27.33 -17.40
CA LEU A 510 28.32 27.64 -16.10
C LEU A 510 29.31 27.23 -15.02
N PHE A 511 29.65 28.16 -14.13
CA PHE A 511 30.48 27.90 -12.97
C PHE A 511 29.58 27.51 -11.80
N VAL A 512 29.67 26.26 -11.36
CA VAL A 512 28.99 25.76 -10.16
C VAL A 512 29.95 25.87 -8.99
N PHE A 513 29.53 26.55 -7.92
CA PHE A 513 30.40 26.93 -6.81
C PHE A 513 29.84 26.58 -5.44
N MET A 514 30.75 26.36 -4.49
CA MET A 514 30.50 26.43 -3.05
C MET A 514 31.23 27.66 -2.51
N TRP A 515 30.51 28.60 -1.95
CA TRP A 515 31.08 29.80 -1.36
C TRP A 515 31.16 29.66 0.17
N ASP A 516 32.19 30.24 0.75
CA ASP A 516 32.43 30.37 2.20
C ASP A 516 32.92 31.79 2.46
N ALA A 517 32.18 32.52 3.30
CA ALA A 517 32.40 33.94 3.56
C ALA A 517 33.76 34.23 4.20
N GLU A 518 34.24 33.34 5.07
CA GLU A 518 35.50 33.53 5.79
C GLU A 518 36.70 33.35 4.85
N ARG A 519 36.59 32.43 3.91
CA ARG A 519 37.67 32.08 2.99
C ARG A 519 37.73 32.96 1.74
N TRP A 520 36.57 33.34 1.20
CA TRP A 520 36.48 34.01 -0.11
C TRP A 520 35.77 35.37 -0.06
N GLY A 521 35.55 35.92 1.12
CA GLY A 521 34.97 37.24 1.30
C GLY A 521 33.50 37.34 0.85
N PRO A 522 32.97 38.55 0.62
CA PRO A 522 31.56 38.73 0.25
C PRO A 522 31.18 38.07 -1.08
N LEU A 523 30.01 37.41 -1.11
CA LEU A 523 29.52 36.66 -2.26
C LEU A 523 29.51 37.45 -3.58
N PRO A 524 29.04 38.72 -3.65
CA PRO A 524 29.08 39.47 -4.92
C PRO A 524 30.49 39.66 -5.47
N GLY A 525 31.47 40.00 -4.62
CA GLY A 525 32.87 40.16 -5.02
C GLY A 525 33.49 38.82 -5.45
N PHE A 526 33.16 37.74 -4.75
CA PHE A 526 33.56 36.39 -5.16
C PHE A 526 33.03 36.05 -6.56
N VAL A 527 31.76 36.36 -6.86
CA VAL A 527 31.18 36.11 -8.19
C VAL A 527 31.86 36.96 -9.27
N GLU A 528 32.20 38.21 -8.99
CA GLU A 528 32.96 39.06 -9.93
C GLU A 528 34.34 38.49 -10.24
N ASP A 529 35.04 37.98 -9.21
CA ASP A 529 36.32 37.31 -9.37
C ASP A 529 36.20 35.96 -10.07
N LEU A 530 35.13 35.21 -9.83
CA LEU A 530 34.83 33.95 -10.50
C LEU A 530 34.67 34.17 -12.01
N MET A 531 33.81 35.12 -12.37
CA MET A 531 33.56 35.48 -13.77
C MET A 531 34.79 36.09 -14.46
N GLY A 532 35.69 36.69 -13.68
CA GLY A 532 36.95 37.26 -14.15
C GLY A 532 38.15 36.31 -14.14
N GLY A 533 37.99 35.06 -13.69
CA GLY A 533 39.09 34.10 -13.55
C GLY A 533 40.12 34.45 -12.48
N ARG A 534 39.76 35.28 -11.49
CA ARG A 534 40.66 35.81 -10.44
C ARG A 534 40.56 35.10 -9.09
N VAL A 535 39.63 34.16 -8.93
CA VAL A 535 39.49 33.37 -7.69
C VAL A 535 40.80 32.60 -7.43
N ARG A 536 41.40 32.78 -6.26
CA ARG A 536 42.66 32.10 -5.91
C ARG A 536 42.41 30.64 -5.50
N ALA A 537 43.34 29.76 -5.86
CA ALA A 537 43.32 28.37 -5.40
C ALA A 537 43.85 28.27 -3.96
N LEU A 538 43.33 27.33 -3.17
CA LEU A 538 43.90 27.01 -1.87
C LEU A 538 45.31 26.40 -2.03
N PRO A 539 46.35 26.93 -1.35
CA PRO A 539 47.71 26.41 -1.46
C PRO A 539 47.82 24.92 -1.11
N GLY A 540 48.69 24.19 -1.82
CA GLY A 540 48.92 22.76 -1.58
C GLY A 540 47.78 21.83 -2.01
N SER A 541 46.75 22.37 -2.69
CA SER A 541 45.69 21.55 -3.27
C SER A 541 46.16 20.85 -4.54
N ALA A 542 45.62 19.66 -4.79
CA ALA A 542 45.83 18.92 -6.03
C ALA A 542 44.53 18.20 -6.42
N VAL A 543 44.33 17.97 -7.72
CA VAL A 543 43.24 17.15 -8.22
C VAL A 543 43.59 15.66 -8.05
N ARG A 544 42.75 14.94 -7.31
CA ARG A 544 42.85 13.50 -7.08
C ARG A 544 41.62 12.83 -7.66
N VAL A 545 41.85 11.76 -8.43
CA VAL A 545 40.78 10.98 -9.06
C VAL A 545 40.81 9.56 -8.51
N SER A 546 39.67 9.07 -8.05
CA SER A 546 39.45 7.68 -7.67
C SER A 546 38.26 7.09 -8.42
N GLU A 547 38.31 5.78 -8.65
CA GLU A 547 37.29 5.07 -9.39
C GLU A 547 36.72 3.93 -8.55
N ARG A 548 35.41 3.74 -8.66
CA ARG A 548 34.71 2.54 -8.21
C ARG A 548 34.22 1.81 -9.46
N ALA A 549 34.83 0.68 -9.76
CA ALA A 549 34.46 -0.13 -10.93
C ALA A 549 33.17 -0.93 -10.68
N GLU A 550 33.02 -1.50 -9.49
CA GLU A 550 31.89 -2.36 -9.13
C GLU A 550 30.81 -1.58 -8.38
N PRO A 551 29.53 -1.85 -8.64
CA PRO A 551 28.45 -1.24 -7.88
C PRO A 551 28.46 -1.70 -6.41
N GLU A 552 28.02 -0.82 -5.54
CA GLU A 552 27.91 -1.04 -4.11
C GLU A 552 26.43 -1.08 -3.70
N PHE A 553 26.04 -2.11 -2.96
CA PHE A 553 24.69 -2.25 -2.42
C PHE A 553 24.72 -1.98 -0.92
N ARG A 554 23.88 -1.08 -0.46
CA ARG A 554 23.70 -0.75 0.95
C ARG A 554 22.31 -1.13 1.38
N TYR A 555 22.19 -1.64 2.61
CA TYR A 555 20.93 -2.10 3.17
C TYR A 555 20.76 -1.53 4.58
N ASP A 556 19.53 -1.17 4.92
CA ASP A 556 19.12 -0.88 6.28
C ASP A 556 17.82 -1.62 6.58
N PHE A 557 17.94 -2.62 7.45
CA PHE A 557 16.84 -3.48 7.89
C PHE A 557 16.21 -2.98 9.20
N SER A 558 16.66 -1.88 9.81
CA SER A 558 16.32 -1.54 11.20
C SER A 558 14.81 -1.39 11.44
N ASP A 559 14.14 -0.58 10.61
CA ASP A 559 12.69 -0.38 10.73
C ASP A 559 11.92 -1.64 10.35
N PHE A 560 12.37 -2.34 9.30
CA PHE A 560 11.78 -3.60 8.83
C PHE A 560 11.85 -4.68 9.91
N ASP A 561 13.00 -4.84 10.57
CA ASP A 561 13.22 -5.82 11.62
C ASP A 561 12.36 -5.54 12.84
N ALA A 562 12.27 -4.28 13.27
CA ALA A 562 11.40 -3.90 14.37
C ALA A 562 9.93 -4.24 14.07
N ALA A 563 9.45 -3.88 12.87
CA ALA A 563 8.08 -4.17 12.44
C ALA A 563 7.82 -5.68 12.30
N MET A 564 8.70 -6.41 11.62
CA MET A 564 8.51 -7.83 11.34
C MET A 564 8.70 -8.71 12.57
N SER A 565 9.55 -8.33 13.54
CA SER A 565 9.60 -9.01 14.84
C SER A 565 8.24 -8.94 15.54
N ARG A 566 7.60 -7.77 15.51
CA ARG A 566 6.26 -7.60 16.06
C ARG A 566 5.20 -8.36 15.25
N TYR A 567 5.21 -8.24 13.93
CA TYR A 567 4.11 -8.76 13.11
C TYR A 567 4.23 -10.26 12.80
N ILE A 568 5.43 -10.78 12.62
CA ILE A 568 5.67 -12.21 12.37
C ILE A 568 5.92 -12.96 13.68
N ASP A 569 6.84 -12.51 14.51
CA ASP A 569 7.26 -13.30 15.68
C ASP A 569 6.25 -13.19 16.84
N GLU A 570 5.77 -11.98 17.15
CA GLU A 570 4.80 -11.73 18.23
C GLU A 570 3.34 -11.96 17.76
N PHE A 571 2.94 -11.39 16.62
CA PHE A 571 1.55 -11.47 16.14
C PHE A 571 1.25 -12.75 15.36
N ARG A 572 2.28 -13.52 15.00
CA ARG A 572 2.17 -14.81 14.30
C ARG A 572 1.53 -14.71 12.92
N PHE A 573 1.68 -13.57 12.24
CA PHE A 573 1.30 -13.52 10.82
C PHE A 573 2.11 -14.53 10.02
N ASN A 574 1.40 -15.23 9.14
CA ASN A 574 1.87 -16.46 8.54
C ASN A 574 2.11 -16.29 7.03
N SER A 575 2.05 -15.09 6.49
CA SER A 575 2.50 -14.81 5.13
C SER A 575 2.85 -13.33 5.00
N PHE A 576 3.72 -13.01 4.05
CA PHE A 576 3.87 -11.63 3.58
C PHE A 576 4.45 -11.59 2.17
N MET A 577 4.15 -10.51 1.48
CA MET A 577 4.56 -10.23 0.13
C MET A 577 5.88 -9.45 0.14
N LEU A 578 6.94 -9.97 -0.48
CA LEU A 578 8.24 -9.31 -0.53
C LEU A 578 8.27 -8.30 -1.69
N ASP A 579 8.19 -7.00 -1.36
CA ASP A 579 8.19 -5.91 -2.32
C ASP A 579 9.61 -5.45 -2.70
N VAL A 580 10.28 -6.18 -3.59
CA VAL A 580 11.57 -5.73 -4.15
C VAL A 580 11.63 -6.10 -5.62
N LEU A 581 11.12 -5.27 -6.52
CA LEU A 581 11.23 -5.55 -7.95
C LEU A 581 11.29 -4.28 -8.80
N PRO A 582 12.47 -3.64 -8.87
CA PRO A 582 12.60 -2.36 -9.55
C PRO A 582 12.44 -2.49 -11.07
N GLU A 583 11.74 -1.54 -11.69
CA GLU A 583 11.57 -1.50 -13.16
C GLU A 583 12.89 -1.30 -13.92
N ARG A 584 13.87 -0.69 -13.26
CA ARG A 584 15.23 -0.54 -13.75
C ARG A 584 16.22 -0.72 -12.61
N LEU A 585 17.38 -1.29 -12.89
CA LEU A 585 18.44 -1.46 -11.92
C LEU A 585 19.78 -1.23 -12.62
N GLY A 586 20.56 -0.28 -12.10
CA GLY A 586 21.83 0.12 -12.70
C GLY A 586 21.75 0.58 -14.15
N GLY A 587 20.69 1.31 -14.51
CA GLY A 587 20.46 1.77 -15.88
C GLY A 587 19.83 0.74 -16.83
N TYR A 588 19.87 -0.55 -16.47
CA TYR A 588 19.35 -1.64 -17.28
C TYR A 588 17.84 -1.84 -17.10
N GLU A 589 17.17 -2.20 -18.19
CA GLU A 589 15.74 -2.54 -18.20
C GLU A 589 15.49 -3.86 -17.46
N ARG A 590 14.37 -3.92 -16.73
CA ARG A 590 13.92 -5.14 -16.04
C ARG A 590 13.91 -6.35 -16.99
N PHE A 591 14.48 -7.46 -16.52
CA PHE A 591 14.67 -8.73 -17.23
C PHE A 591 15.70 -8.76 -18.36
N SER A 592 16.55 -7.74 -18.50
CA SER A 592 17.81 -7.90 -19.24
C SER A 592 18.80 -8.77 -18.44
N PRO A 593 19.75 -9.46 -19.09
CA PRO A 593 20.77 -10.25 -18.39
C PRO A 593 21.55 -9.45 -17.34
N GLU A 594 21.89 -8.21 -17.64
CA GLU A 594 22.59 -7.29 -16.75
C GLU A 594 21.74 -6.90 -15.54
N TRP A 595 20.45 -6.58 -15.77
CA TRP A 595 19.50 -6.33 -14.70
C TRP A 595 19.35 -7.55 -13.78
N THR A 596 19.22 -8.76 -14.34
CA THR A 596 19.08 -10.00 -13.55
C THR A 596 20.33 -10.28 -12.72
N ALA A 597 21.53 -10.02 -13.27
CA ALA A 597 22.78 -10.16 -12.54
C ALA A 597 22.88 -9.17 -11.36
N LEU A 598 22.44 -7.92 -11.53
CA LEU A 598 22.39 -6.94 -10.45
C LEU A 598 21.29 -7.27 -9.44
N TYR A 599 20.15 -7.76 -9.90
CA TYR A 599 19.03 -8.11 -9.04
C TYR A 599 19.37 -9.31 -8.14
N LYS A 600 20.16 -10.29 -8.63
CA LYS A 600 20.77 -11.32 -7.77
C LYS A 600 21.60 -10.74 -6.62
N ARG A 601 22.45 -9.75 -6.93
CA ARG A 601 23.29 -9.07 -5.94
C ARG A 601 22.47 -8.26 -4.95
N LEU A 602 21.35 -7.68 -5.40
CA LEU A 602 20.38 -7.00 -4.55
C LEU A 602 19.68 -7.98 -3.59
N MET A 603 19.23 -9.11 -4.12
CA MET A 603 18.40 -10.04 -3.37
C MET A 603 19.21 -10.92 -2.41
N ALA A 604 20.45 -11.30 -2.74
CA ALA A 604 21.21 -12.24 -1.92
C ALA A 604 21.33 -11.84 -0.42
N PRO A 605 21.71 -10.60 -0.06
CA PRO A 605 21.75 -10.17 1.34
C PRO A 605 20.37 -10.11 2.00
N ILE A 606 19.32 -9.76 1.23
CA ILE A 606 17.93 -9.75 1.70
C ILE A 606 17.50 -11.18 2.04
N LEU A 607 17.77 -12.15 1.16
CA LEU A 607 17.42 -13.56 1.38
C LEU A 607 18.16 -14.15 2.58
N GLU A 608 19.48 -13.92 2.68
CA GLU A 608 20.29 -14.36 3.82
C GLU A 608 19.75 -13.77 5.13
N HIS A 609 19.37 -12.49 5.12
CA HIS A 609 18.75 -11.85 6.28
C HIS A 609 17.41 -12.50 6.65
N LEU A 610 16.50 -12.66 5.70
CA LEU A 610 15.20 -13.30 5.94
C LEU A 610 15.33 -14.77 6.38
N GLU A 611 16.32 -15.51 5.87
CA GLU A 611 16.61 -16.88 6.27
C GLU A 611 17.12 -16.94 7.71
N ARG A 612 18.09 -16.10 8.08
CA ARG A 612 18.60 -16.00 9.47
C ARG A 612 17.51 -15.64 10.47
N ARG A 613 16.55 -14.81 10.06
CA ARG A 613 15.37 -14.44 10.89
C ARG A 613 14.28 -15.52 10.89
N GLY A 614 14.35 -16.51 10.01
CA GLY A 614 13.32 -17.55 9.84
C GLY A 614 12.05 -17.07 9.11
N TRP A 615 12.10 -15.89 8.50
CA TRP A 615 10.98 -15.25 7.82
C TRP A 615 10.86 -15.61 6.33
N LEU A 616 11.94 -16.09 5.70
CA LEU A 616 11.98 -16.40 4.26
C LEU A 616 10.85 -17.35 3.82
N LYS A 617 10.57 -18.38 4.62
CA LYS A 617 9.49 -19.37 4.36
C LYS A 617 8.08 -18.77 4.34
N LEU A 618 7.90 -17.54 4.83
CA LEU A 618 6.62 -16.83 4.85
C LEU A 618 6.51 -15.84 3.68
N ALA A 619 7.62 -15.53 3.02
CA ALA A 619 7.68 -14.59 1.91
C ALA A 619 7.11 -15.20 0.63
N TYR A 620 6.55 -14.35 -0.22
CA TYR A 620 6.23 -14.63 -1.61
C TYR A 620 6.33 -13.37 -2.46
N PHE A 621 6.59 -13.51 -3.76
CA PHE A 621 6.45 -12.44 -4.73
C PHE A 621 5.05 -12.45 -5.31
N TYR A 622 4.41 -11.29 -5.36
CA TYR A 622 3.19 -11.08 -6.15
C TYR A 622 3.57 -10.26 -7.38
N TRP A 623 3.88 -10.96 -8.47
CA TRP A 623 4.50 -10.34 -9.65
C TRP A 623 3.50 -9.50 -10.46
N ILE A 624 2.38 -10.09 -10.82
CA ILE A 624 1.36 -9.47 -11.64
C ILE A 624 -0.01 -9.94 -11.16
N ASP A 625 -0.98 -9.03 -11.22
CA ASP A 625 -2.36 -9.31 -10.88
C ASP A 625 -3.12 -9.73 -12.14
N GLU A 626 -3.75 -10.90 -12.10
CA GLU A 626 -4.75 -11.36 -13.08
C GLU A 626 -4.33 -11.13 -14.55
N PRO A 627 -3.17 -11.66 -15.01
CA PRO A 627 -2.71 -11.36 -16.36
C PRO A 627 -3.65 -12.00 -17.39
N PRO A 628 -4.01 -11.29 -18.48
CA PRO A 628 -4.70 -11.90 -19.59
C PRO A 628 -3.71 -12.72 -20.46
N PRO A 629 -4.19 -13.66 -21.30
CA PRO A 629 -3.33 -14.57 -22.06
C PRO A 629 -2.22 -13.90 -22.89
N GLU A 630 -2.47 -12.72 -23.46
CA GLU A 630 -1.49 -11.95 -24.23
C GLU A 630 -0.27 -11.48 -23.41
N GLN A 631 -0.37 -11.47 -22.07
CA GLN A 631 0.74 -11.12 -21.18
C GLN A 631 1.54 -12.33 -20.71
N TYR A 632 1.11 -13.57 -20.97
CA TYR A 632 1.69 -14.77 -20.37
C TYR A 632 3.21 -14.90 -20.58
N ASP A 633 3.72 -14.57 -21.77
CA ASP A 633 5.17 -14.63 -22.04
C ASP A 633 5.95 -13.60 -21.22
N TYR A 634 5.41 -12.39 -21.05
CA TYR A 634 6.00 -11.37 -20.17
C TYR A 634 5.99 -11.83 -18.71
N VAL A 635 4.90 -12.46 -18.27
CA VAL A 635 4.78 -13.03 -16.92
C VAL A 635 5.82 -14.11 -16.69
N LYS A 636 5.97 -15.06 -17.62
CA LYS A 636 6.96 -16.15 -17.53
C LYS A 636 8.39 -15.63 -17.45
N ARG A 637 8.74 -14.60 -18.23
CA ARG A 637 10.05 -13.95 -18.14
C ARG A 637 10.32 -13.38 -16.75
N GLY A 638 9.32 -12.72 -16.16
CA GLY A 638 9.41 -12.21 -14.79
C GLY A 638 9.55 -13.30 -13.75
N MET A 639 8.73 -14.36 -13.83
CA MET A 639 8.82 -15.50 -12.93
C MET A 639 10.17 -16.22 -13.02
N ALA A 640 10.73 -16.37 -14.22
CA ALA A 640 12.06 -16.93 -14.41
C ALA A 640 13.15 -16.07 -13.77
N ALA A 641 13.12 -14.75 -13.99
CA ALA A 641 14.07 -13.83 -13.38
C ALA A 641 13.96 -13.82 -11.83
N LEU A 642 12.75 -13.86 -11.29
CA LEU A 642 12.51 -13.97 -9.84
C LEU A 642 13.06 -15.29 -9.27
N LYS A 643 12.84 -16.42 -9.95
CA LYS A 643 13.38 -17.72 -9.55
C LYS A 643 14.90 -17.72 -9.53
N GLU A 644 15.50 -17.12 -10.55
CA GLU A 644 16.95 -17.04 -10.72
C GLU A 644 17.61 -16.12 -9.69
N ALA A 645 16.96 -15.01 -9.36
CA ALA A 645 17.54 -13.99 -8.49
C ALA A 645 17.21 -14.16 -7.01
N ALA A 646 16.08 -14.76 -6.70
CA ALA A 646 15.59 -14.91 -5.34
C ALA A 646 15.09 -16.35 -5.09
N PRO A 647 15.97 -17.36 -5.17
CA PRO A 647 15.58 -18.74 -4.88
C PRO A 647 15.06 -18.87 -3.44
N GLY A 648 14.05 -19.71 -3.26
CA GLY A 648 13.41 -19.92 -1.95
C GLY A 648 12.25 -18.97 -1.63
N VAL A 649 12.02 -17.91 -2.43
CA VAL A 649 10.81 -17.09 -2.35
C VAL A 649 9.77 -17.63 -3.33
N ARG A 650 8.58 -17.95 -2.83
CA ARG A 650 7.47 -18.46 -3.65
C ARG A 650 6.99 -17.40 -4.63
N ARG A 651 6.67 -17.81 -5.86
CA ARG A 651 6.13 -16.93 -6.92
C ARG A 651 4.62 -17.13 -7.04
N LEU A 652 3.86 -16.11 -6.60
CA LEU A 652 2.40 -16.08 -6.58
C LEU A 652 1.86 -15.59 -7.93
N LEU A 653 0.81 -16.25 -8.45
CA LEU A 653 0.03 -15.75 -9.58
C LEU A 653 -1.48 -15.88 -9.36
N THR A 654 -2.21 -14.77 -9.55
CA THR A 654 -3.67 -14.73 -9.52
C THR A 654 -4.27 -15.03 -10.89
N PHE A 655 -5.47 -15.63 -10.91
CA PHE A 655 -6.19 -16.00 -12.14
C PHE A 655 -7.68 -15.66 -12.05
N CYS A 656 -8.19 -14.82 -12.96
CA CYS A 656 -9.62 -14.49 -13.07
C CYS A 656 -10.24 -14.82 -14.45
N TYR A 657 -9.44 -15.31 -15.40
CA TYR A 657 -9.88 -15.66 -16.76
C TYR A 657 -9.93 -17.18 -16.98
N ASP A 658 -8.89 -17.89 -16.54
CA ASP A 658 -8.72 -19.32 -16.75
C ASP A 658 -8.89 -20.10 -15.45
N ALA A 659 -9.38 -21.35 -15.57
CA ALA A 659 -9.33 -22.29 -14.46
C ALA A 659 -7.85 -22.61 -14.11
N ALA A 660 -7.50 -22.50 -12.83
CA ALA A 660 -6.13 -22.70 -12.36
C ALA A 660 -6.06 -23.67 -11.18
N PRO A 661 -4.94 -24.40 -10.98
CA PRO A 661 -3.65 -24.29 -11.68
C PRO A 661 -3.65 -24.57 -13.19
N LEU A 662 -2.93 -23.75 -13.96
CA LEU A 662 -2.94 -23.77 -15.44
C LEU A 662 -1.62 -24.36 -15.99
N PRO A 663 -1.64 -25.41 -16.84
CA PRO A 663 -0.43 -26.08 -17.33
C PRO A 663 0.63 -25.19 -17.97
N THR A 664 0.21 -24.09 -18.64
CA THR A 664 1.15 -23.17 -19.30
C THR A 664 2.15 -22.53 -18.33
N PHE A 665 1.82 -22.47 -17.03
CA PHE A 665 2.62 -21.85 -15.98
C PHE A 665 3.36 -22.86 -15.08
N TYR A 666 3.30 -24.17 -15.39
CA TYR A 666 4.03 -25.18 -14.63
C TYR A 666 5.54 -24.91 -14.66
N GLY A 667 6.18 -24.94 -13.49
CA GLY A 667 7.60 -24.61 -13.31
C GLY A 667 7.90 -23.11 -13.16
N PHE A 668 6.91 -22.24 -13.41
CA PHE A 668 7.01 -20.78 -13.23
C PHE A 668 6.34 -20.30 -11.95
N VAL A 669 5.20 -20.87 -11.58
CA VAL A 669 4.40 -20.50 -10.39
C VAL A 669 4.60 -21.52 -9.28
N ASP A 670 4.86 -21.05 -8.06
CA ASP A 670 4.94 -21.90 -6.86
C ASP A 670 3.68 -21.79 -5.98
N LEU A 671 2.94 -20.68 -6.12
CA LEU A 671 1.75 -20.37 -5.35
C LEU A 671 0.61 -19.92 -6.29
N TRP A 672 -0.39 -20.79 -6.48
CA TRP A 672 -1.50 -20.57 -7.39
C TRP A 672 -2.68 -19.94 -6.67
N VAL A 673 -3.28 -18.87 -7.22
CA VAL A 673 -4.37 -18.16 -6.54
C VAL A 673 -5.51 -17.83 -7.51
N PRO A 674 -6.28 -18.82 -8.01
CA PRO A 674 -7.49 -18.55 -8.79
C PRO A 674 -8.57 -17.82 -7.99
N VAL A 675 -9.42 -17.06 -8.70
CA VAL A 675 -10.73 -16.69 -8.18
C VAL A 675 -11.45 -17.98 -7.83
N MET A 676 -12.14 -18.01 -6.70
CA MET A 676 -12.70 -19.24 -6.13
C MET A 676 -13.55 -20.09 -7.10
N ASN A 677 -14.29 -19.49 -8.04
CA ASN A 677 -15.09 -20.24 -9.03
C ASN A 677 -14.28 -20.82 -10.20
N LEU A 678 -12.99 -20.47 -10.31
CA LEU A 678 -12.04 -20.97 -11.30
C LEU A 678 -11.04 -21.96 -10.69
N PHE A 679 -11.25 -22.37 -9.43
CA PHE A 679 -10.43 -23.37 -8.77
C PHE A 679 -10.57 -24.73 -9.47
N ASN A 680 -9.48 -25.23 -10.04
CA ASN A 680 -9.40 -26.56 -10.62
C ASN A 680 -8.86 -27.55 -9.60
N GLU A 681 -9.77 -28.29 -8.95
CA GLU A 681 -9.44 -29.22 -7.86
C GLU A 681 -8.46 -30.33 -8.29
N GLN A 682 -8.63 -30.89 -9.49
CA GLN A 682 -7.77 -31.97 -9.97
C GLN A 682 -6.35 -31.48 -10.20
N ALA A 683 -6.20 -30.36 -10.93
CA ALA A 683 -4.89 -29.76 -11.13
C ALA A 683 -4.26 -29.32 -9.80
N ALA A 684 -5.06 -28.76 -8.87
CA ALA A 684 -4.58 -28.38 -7.54
C ALA A 684 -3.99 -29.57 -6.77
N ARG A 685 -4.67 -30.73 -6.78
CA ARG A 685 -4.12 -31.98 -6.18
C ARG A 685 -2.80 -32.38 -6.81
N GLU A 686 -2.70 -32.35 -8.14
CA GLU A 686 -1.47 -32.70 -8.86
C GLU A 686 -0.32 -31.74 -8.54
N ARG A 687 -0.59 -30.43 -8.45
CA ARG A 687 0.43 -29.43 -8.12
C ARG A 687 0.89 -29.53 -6.66
N ARG A 688 -0.03 -29.75 -5.72
CA ARG A 688 0.31 -29.98 -4.31
C ARG A 688 1.19 -31.21 -4.11
N ALA A 689 0.97 -32.29 -4.88
CA ALA A 689 1.83 -33.47 -4.83
C ALA A 689 3.28 -33.18 -5.26
N LEU A 690 3.53 -32.07 -5.97
CA LEU A 690 4.85 -31.59 -6.35
C LEU A 690 5.43 -30.53 -5.40
N GLY A 691 4.74 -30.23 -4.29
CA GLY A 691 5.16 -29.26 -3.28
C GLY A 691 4.80 -27.80 -3.59
N GLU A 692 3.95 -27.55 -4.58
CA GLU A 692 3.40 -26.22 -4.84
C GLU A 692 2.19 -25.93 -3.93
N GLU A 693 1.97 -24.66 -3.61
CA GLU A 693 0.81 -24.22 -2.82
C GLU A 693 -0.32 -23.75 -3.73
N VAL A 694 -1.57 -23.97 -3.30
CA VAL A 694 -2.74 -23.48 -4.03
C VAL A 694 -3.64 -22.80 -3.02
N TRP A 695 -3.87 -21.51 -3.19
CA TRP A 695 -4.86 -20.72 -2.49
C TRP A 695 -6.05 -20.40 -3.41
N TRP A 696 -7.04 -19.69 -2.90
CA TRP A 696 -8.01 -18.98 -3.73
C TRP A 696 -8.24 -17.59 -3.16
N TYR A 697 -8.93 -16.76 -3.92
CA TYR A 697 -9.40 -15.48 -3.43
C TYR A 697 -10.82 -15.18 -3.92
N VAL A 698 -11.38 -14.14 -3.32
CA VAL A 698 -12.60 -13.48 -3.77
C VAL A 698 -12.33 -11.98 -3.86
N CYS A 699 -13.08 -11.29 -4.70
CA CYS A 699 -13.03 -9.86 -4.93
C CYS A 699 -14.45 -9.36 -5.25
N THR A 700 -14.61 -8.54 -6.29
CA THR A 700 -15.92 -8.21 -6.87
C THR A 700 -16.60 -9.40 -7.56
N GLY A 701 -15.90 -10.54 -7.66
CA GLY A 701 -16.44 -11.86 -7.97
C GLY A 701 -15.76 -12.95 -7.12
N PRO A 702 -16.25 -14.20 -7.16
CA PRO A 702 -17.48 -14.59 -7.83
C PRO A 702 -18.71 -14.09 -7.07
N LYS A 703 -19.82 -13.95 -7.80
CA LYS A 703 -21.14 -13.59 -7.26
C LYS A 703 -21.94 -14.85 -6.92
N ALA A 704 -23.18 -14.72 -6.47
CA ALA A 704 -24.09 -15.85 -6.30
C ALA A 704 -24.03 -16.81 -7.51
N PRO A 705 -23.96 -18.15 -7.30
CA PRO A 705 -24.18 -18.87 -6.05
C PRO A 705 -22.90 -19.15 -5.24
N TYR A 706 -21.83 -18.37 -5.41
CA TYR A 706 -20.57 -18.58 -4.71
C TYR A 706 -20.43 -17.68 -3.47
N PRO A 707 -19.89 -18.18 -2.35
CA PRO A 707 -19.65 -17.36 -1.16
C PRO A 707 -18.60 -16.27 -1.37
N ASN A 708 -18.87 -15.07 -0.88
CA ASN A 708 -17.98 -13.91 -0.98
C ASN A 708 -18.16 -12.98 0.24
N ASN A 709 -17.33 -11.94 0.38
CA ASN A 709 -17.34 -10.97 1.48
C ASN A 709 -18.37 -9.83 1.30
N PHE A 710 -19.32 -9.94 0.38
CA PHE A 710 -20.29 -8.87 0.17
C PHE A 710 -21.16 -8.64 1.41
N ILE A 711 -21.39 -7.36 1.73
CA ILE A 711 -22.21 -6.93 2.86
C ILE A 711 -23.66 -7.42 2.74
N ASP A 712 -24.14 -7.66 1.51
CA ASP A 712 -25.51 -8.07 1.23
C ASP A 712 -25.70 -9.57 0.97
N HIS A 713 -24.63 -10.37 1.03
CA HIS A 713 -24.69 -11.83 1.01
C HIS A 713 -25.05 -12.43 2.39
N PRO A 714 -25.56 -13.67 2.48
CA PRO A 714 -25.80 -14.33 3.78
C PRO A 714 -24.53 -14.38 4.67
N ALA A 715 -24.66 -14.22 5.99
CA ALA A 715 -23.48 -14.17 6.89
C ALA A 715 -22.66 -15.47 6.88
N ILE A 716 -23.27 -16.63 6.59
CA ILE A 716 -22.56 -17.90 6.46
C ILE A 716 -21.50 -17.90 5.34
N THR A 717 -21.69 -17.08 4.29
CA THR A 717 -20.76 -17.02 3.14
C THR A 717 -19.35 -16.58 3.55
N HIS A 718 -19.23 -15.76 4.60
CA HIS A 718 -17.94 -15.28 5.10
C HIS A 718 -17.14 -16.39 5.81
N ARG A 719 -17.84 -17.39 6.37
CA ARG A 719 -17.26 -18.51 7.15
C ARG A 719 -17.10 -19.79 6.35
N ILE A 720 -18.03 -20.09 5.44
CA ILE A 720 -18.11 -21.38 4.75
C ILE A 720 -16.88 -21.67 3.88
N ARG A 721 -16.22 -20.62 3.35
CA ARG A 721 -15.02 -20.78 2.52
C ARG A 721 -13.88 -21.51 3.22
N TYR A 722 -13.73 -21.34 4.53
CA TYR A 722 -12.70 -22.07 5.28
C TYR A 722 -13.00 -23.57 5.39
N TRP A 723 -14.28 -23.92 5.48
CA TRP A 723 -14.72 -25.32 5.45
C TRP A 723 -14.60 -25.93 4.05
N MET A 724 -14.89 -25.15 3.00
CA MET A 724 -14.68 -25.57 1.62
C MET A 724 -13.20 -25.84 1.34
N ALA A 725 -12.29 -25.03 1.91
CA ALA A 725 -10.85 -25.28 1.82
C ALA A 725 -10.49 -26.64 2.43
N ALA A 726 -10.96 -26.92 3.65
CA ALA A 726 -10.68 -28.19 4.35
C ALA A 726 -11.27 -29.45 3.68
N GLN A 727 -12.38 -29.35 2.94
CA GLN A 727 -13.03 -30.52 2.30
C GLN A 727 -12.43 -30.95 0.95
N GLY A 728 -11.45 -30.23 0.43
CA GLY A 728 -10.85 -30.50 -0.89
C GLY A 728 -10.40 -29.25 -1.65
N GLY A 729 -10.62 -28.06 -1.09
CA GLY A 729 -10.17 -26.78 -1.63
C GLY A 729 -8.67 -26.52 -1.41
N PRO A 730 -8.24 -25.25 -1.36
CA PRO A 730 -6.85 -24.85 -1.19
C PRO A 730 -6.29 -25.22 0.17
N GLU A 731 -4.99 -25.54 0.21
CA GLU A 731 -4.20 -25.82 1.42
C GLU A 731 -2.85 -25.13 1.32
#